data_AF-A0A926T7K8-F1
#
_entry.id   AF-A0A926T7K8-F1
#
_cell.length_a   1.000
_cell.length_b   1.000
_cell.length_c   1.000
_cell.angle_alpha   90.00
_cell.angle_beta   90.00
_cell.angle_gamma   90.00
#
_symmetry.space_group_name_H-M   'P 1'
#
loop_
_entity.id
_entity.type
_entity.pdbx_description
1 polymer ?
#
loop_
_entity_poly.entity_id
_entity_poly.type
_entity_poly.pdbx_seq_one_letter_code
_entity_poly.pdbx_strand_id
1 'polypeptide(L)'
;MSSLLHSSDQAISVTSTDLFLRHRLKVVEDLWESVLRSECGQEFVDLLRRLRDLCSPEGQAPDFMESEVLSIVEKLDLNDAIRAARAFALYFQLINIVEQHYEQREQQLAQAGGKGVGSQIFPKPEVEAHSGGPEADLLEKSWHEPSQRRRDIGTFDTLFPRLQSLNVPPKQIQKLIERLDIRLVFTAHPTEIVRQTMRAKQRRIAKILQQLDQQEENTTTLPDPALLMANAEASVTGVSSWEAQLLDEQLTEEIRLWWRTDELHQFKPTVLDEVEYTLHYFNEVLFDVLPKLYQRLKHSLQVSFPYLQPPRHSFCNFGSWVGADRDGNPSVTPQITWQTACYQRHVVLEKYAQSLRQLTELLSLSLHWSDVLPELLESLEQDRQQMPEIYEQLAIRYRQEPYRLKLSYVLKRLENTRDRNWRLYNGDDWQRQIREIPAVPTYRSGNDFLAELRMIQRNLSATGLSCRELETLICQVEIYGFTLAHLDMRQESSRHSDTISEIAEYLQVLPKCYNELSESERTLWLATELQTRRPLIPTELPFSEKTNEAVETFRILRALQQEFGPEICQTYVISMSHEASDLLEVLLLAKEAGLYDPATGISTLQVVPLFETVEDLKRAPAVMTSLFELPLYRAMLAGGYERWKKENEESQLKQESTVLNSQFSNQNSLQEVMLGYSDSNKDSGFLSSNWEIHKAQKALQNIAEPYGIGLRIFHGRGGSVGRGGGPAYEAILAQPCNSIGGRIKITEQGEVLASKYTLADLAIYNLESISAAVIQASLLGTGFDDIQPWNEIMEELSARSRSHYRDLIYEQPDFIEFFHQVTPIDEISQLQISSRPARRSSGKKELSNLRAIPWVFSWTQTRFLLPSWYGVGTALQSFLNEQPEEHMKLLRYFYFKWPFFKMVISKVEMTLSKVDLQIAHHYVRELAKSEDQARFEALFEQIASEYHLTRDLVLTITGHKRLLDGDPVLQRSVQLRNGTIVPLGLLQVSLLKRLRQHSTSSVPGVIHSRYSKAELLRGALLTINGIAAGMRNTG
;
A
#
# COMPACT_ATOMS: atom_id res chain seq x y z
N MET A 1 38.75 17.05 -1.49
CA MET A 1 38.25 17.16 -2.88
C MET A 1 37.62 15.82 -3.24
N SER A 2 36.37 15.87 -3.70
CA SER A 2 35.42 14.76 -3.81
C SER A 2 35.77 13.76 -4.93
N SER A 3 35.88 12.46 -4.61
CA SER A 3 35.93 11.38 -5.60
C SER A 3 34.54 10.81 -5.97
N LEU A 4 33.47 11.26 -5.31
CA LEU A 4 32.09 10.78 -5.53
C LEU A 4 31.43 11.35 -6.80
N LEU A 5 32.07 12.30 -7.49
CA LEU A 5 31.48 13.01 -8.63
C LEU A 5 32.11 12.68 -9.99
N HIS A 6 33.15 11.85 -10.04
CA HIS A 6 33.81 11.43 -11.29
C HIS A 6 33.95 9.91 -11.34
N SER A 7 32.91 9.22 -11.81
CA SER A 7 33.12 7.91 -12.43
C SER A 7 33.72 8.16 -13.83
N SER A 8 34.94 7.69 -14.03
CA SER A 8 35.62 7.67 -15.33
C SER A 8 34.87 6.80 -16.34
N ASP A 9 34.77 7.31 -17.56
CA ASP A 9 34.45 6.61 -18.82
C ASP A 9 33.09 5.92 -18.96
N GLN A 10 32.04 6.75 -19.13
CA GLN A 10 31.07 6.60 -20.22
C GLN A 10 30.27 7.89 -20.37
N ALA A 11 30.17 8.42 -21.59
CA ALA A 11 29.44 9.65 -21.92
C ALA A 11 27.93 9.47 -21.70
N ILE A 12 27.48 9.57 -20.45
CA ILE A 12 26.08 9.77 -20.09
C ILE A 12 25.82 11.26 -20.29
N SER A 13 24.89 11.64 -21.17
CA SER A 13 24.47 13.03 -21.31
C SER A 13 23.87 13.48 -19.98
N VAL A 14 24.65 14.21 -19.16
CA VAL A 14 24.18 14.71 -17.87
C VAL A 14 23.10 15.75 -18.16
N THR A 15 21.86 15.44 -17.79
CA THR A 15 20.74 16.36 -17.93
C THR A 15 20.89 17.52 -16.93
N SER A 16 20.39 18.71 -17.25
CA SER A 16 20.37 19.85 -16.32
C SER A 16 19.68 19.50 -15.00
N THR A 17 18.74 18.58 -15.07
CA THR A 17 17.99 18.09 -13.93
C THR A 17 18.87 17.21 -13.04
N ASP A 18 19.69 16.30 -13.58
CA ASP A 18 20.61 15.48 -12.78
C ASP A 18 21.63 16.31 -11.99
N LEU A 19 22.04 17.46 -12.53
CA LEU A 19 22.92 18.40 -11.84
C LEU A 19 22.25 19.02 -10.63
N PHE A 20 20.96 19.33 -10.72
CA PHE A 20 20.19 19.92 -9.62
C PHE A 20 20.03 18.95 -8.44
N LEU A 21 19.70 17.68 -8.71
CA LEU A 21 19.64 16.64 -7.68
C LEU A 21 20.99 16.52 -6.96
N ARG A 22 22.09 16.46 -7.71
CA ARG A 22 23.45 16.37 -7.15
C ARG A 22 23.78 17.59 -6.27
N HIS A 23 23.38 18.78 -6.70
CA HIS A 23 23.55 20.00 -5.91
C HIS A 23 22.79 19.92 -4.58
N ARG A 24 21.51 19.53 -4.60
CA ARG A 24 20.71 19.41 -3.37
C ARG A 24 21.20 18.32 -2.42
N LEU A 25 21.61 17.17 -2.95
CA LEU A 25 22.26 16.13 -2.16
C LEU A 25 23.52 16.66 -1.46
N LYS A 26 24.30 17.50 -2.16
CA LYS A 26 25.52 18.09 -1.61
C LYS A 26 25.23 19.10 -0.50
N VAL A 27 24.25 20.00 -0.70
CA VAL A 27 23.83 20.97 0.33
C VAL A 27 23.40 20.24 1.61
N VAL A 28 22.52 19.25 1.48
CA VAL A 28 22.02 18.49 2.64
C VAL A 28 23.11 17.68 3.33
N GLU A 29 24.05 17.12 2.57
CA GLU A 29 25.25 16.46 3.12
C GLU A 29 26.12 17.44 3.93
N ASP A 30 26.42 18.62 3.38
CA ASP A 30 27.27 19.61 4.03
C ASP A 30 26.61 20.15 5.33
N LEU A 31 25.29 20.35 5.32
CA LEU A 31 24.53 20.73 6.51
C LEU A 31 24.53 19.63 7.57
N TRP A 32 24.32 18.37 7.16
CA TRP A 32 24.38 17.22 8.07
C TRP A 32 25.77 17.07 8.71
N GLU A 33 26.83 17.16 7.92
CA GLU A 33 28.21 17.13 8.44
C GLU A 33 28.51 18.31 9.37
N SER A 34 28.00 19.50 9.07
CA SER A 34 28.14 20.69 9.92
C SER A 34 27.49 20.48 11.28
N VAL A 35 26.26 19.96 11.30
CA VAL A 35 25.55 19.60 12.53
C VAL A 35 26.36 18.57 13.32
N LEU A 36 26.77 17.46 12.70
CA LEU A 36 27.55 16.43 13.39
C LEU A 36 28.90 16.94 13.90
N ARG A 37 29.59 17.79 13.15
CA ARG A 37 30.85 18.40 13.58
C ARG A 37 30.65 19.24 14.84
N SER A 38 29.56 20.00 14.90
CA SER A 38 29.22 20.82 16.07
C SER A 38 28.82 19.98 17.29
N GLU A 39 28.13 18.85 17.09
CA GLU A 39 27.57 18.03 18.18
C GLU A 39 28.51 16.91 18.65
N CYS A 40 29.39 16.39 17.78
CA CYS A 40 30.19 15.19 18.00
C CYS A 40 31.70 15.39 17.72
N GLY A 41 32.10 16.54 17.15
CA GLY A 41 33.49 16.84 16.82
C GLY A 41 33.95 16.35 15.45
N GLN A 42 35.14 16.79 15.03
CA GLN A 42 35.69 16.51 13.70
C GLN A 42 36.08 15.04 13.51
N GLU A 43 36.66 14.40 14.55
CA GLU A 43 37.12 13.01 14.48
C GLU A 43 35.98 12.04 14.14
N PHE A 44 34.78 12.29 14.65
CA PHE A 44 33.60 11.47 14.37
C PHE A 44 33.13 11.63 12.91
N VAL A 45 33.16 12.86 12.37
CA VAL A 45 32.83 13.11 10.95
C VAL A 45 33.84 12.41 10.03
N ASP A 46 35.13 12.45 10.38
CA ASP A 46 36.18 11.78 9.61
C ASP A 46 36.04 10.25 9.67
N LEU A 47 35.63 9.69 10.81
CA LEU A 47 35.26 8.28 10.94
C LEU A 47 34.11 7.91 9.99
N LEU A 48 33.03 8.69 9.97
CA LEU A 48 31.86 8.42 9.11
C LEU A 48 32.23 8.49 7.63
N ARG A 49 33.02 9.49 7.23
CA ARG A 49 33.54 9.61 5.86
C ARG A 49 34.37 8.39 5.48
N ARG A 50 35.30 7.98 6.35
CA ARG A 50 36.13 6.79 6.11
C ARG A 50 35.28 5.52 5.97
N LEU A 51 34.27 5.33 6.84
CA LEU A 51 33.35 4.19 6.74
C LEU A 51 32.57 4.19 5.41
N ARG A 52 32.16 5.37 4.92
CA ARG A 52 31.43 5.51 3.65
C ARG A 52 32.34 5.34 2.43
N ASP A 53 33.50 6.00 2.41
CA ASP A 53 34.44 5.99 1.29
C ASP A 53 35.04 4.59 1.07
N LEU A 54 35.18 3.81 2.13
CA LEU A 54 35.61 2.43 2.04
C LEU A 54 34.52 1.51 1.48
N CYS A 55 33.25 1.92 1.43
CA CYS A 55 32.14 1.12 0.87
C CYS A 55 31.96 1.40 -0.64
N SER A 56 31.85 0.37 -1.47
CA SER A 56 31.64 0.55 -2.91
C SER A 56 30.23 1.11 -3.20
N PRO A 57 30.09 2.10 -4.09
CA PRO A 57 28.79 2.63 -4.50
C PRO A 57 27.92 1.59 -5.23
N GLU A 58 28.53 0.53 -5.77
CA GLU A 58 27.82 -0.56 -6.45
C GLU A 58 27.35 -1.65 -5.48
N GLY A 59 27.78 -1.61 -4.22
CA GLY A 59 27.52 -2.66 -3.22
C GLY A 59 28.17 -4.02 -3.54
N GLN A 60 28.93 -4.11 -4.64
CA GLN A 60 29.59 -5.31 -5.13
C GLN A 60 31.01 -4.94 -5.55
N ALA A 61 31.90 -4.63 -4.60
CA ALA A 61 33.30 -4.37 -4.95
C ALA A 61 34.07 -5.69 -5.02
N PRO A 62 34.49 -6.18 -6.19
CA PRO A 62 35.29 -7.41 -6.28
C PRO A 62 36.64 -7.32 -5.53
N ASP A 63 37.17 -6.11 -5.30
CA ASP A 63 38.47 -5.86 -4.68
C ASP A 63 38.39 -5.09 -3.34
N PHE A 64 37.44 -5.46 -2.47
CA PHE A 64 37.23 -4.78 -1.19
C PHE A 64 38.37 -5.08 -0.19
N MET A 65 38.92 -4.03 0.44
CA MET A 65 39.85 -4.13 1.57
C MET A 65 39.10 -4.54 2.86
N GLU A 66 38.51 -5.73 2.85
CA GLU A 66 37.64 -6.31 3.89
C GLU A 66 38.23 -6.15 5.31
N SER A 67 39.55 -6.28 5.45
CA SER A 67 40.22 -6.22 6.75
C SER A 67 40.19 -4.85 7.43
N GLU A 68 40.17 -3.74 6.68
CA GLU A 68 40.40 -2.42 7.28
C GLU A 68 39.12 -1.86 7.93
N VAL A 69 37.99 -1.88 7.22
CA VAL A 69 36.67 -1.44 7.75
C VAL A 69 36.24 -2.31 8.93
N LEU A 70 36.37 -3.63 8.80
CA LEU A 70 36.02 -4.57 9.87
C LEU A 70 36.84 -4.30 11.12
N SER A 71 38.15 -4.05 10.97
CA SER A 71 39.01 -3.71 12.10
C SER A 71 38.63 -2.40 12.79
N ILE A 72 38.09 -1.42 12.03
CA ILE A 72 37.59 -0.16 12.59
C ILE A 72 36.31 -0.43 13.38
N VAL A 73 35.32 -1.08 12.75
CA VAL A 73 34.01 -1.34 13.34
C VAL A 73 34.10 -2.23 14.58
N GLU A 74 34.98 -3.24 14.59
CA GLU A 74 35.18 -4.10 15.77
C GLU A 74 35.82 -3.34 16.94
N LYS A 75 36.69 -2.35 16.67
CA LYS A 75 37.36 -1.53 17.69
C LYS A 75 36.52 -0.37 18.20
N LEU A 76 35.42 -0.01 17.53
CA LEU A 76 34.51 1.04 17.99
C LEU A 76 33.92 0.70 19.36
N ASP A 77 33.92 1.67 20.27
CA ASP A 77 33.16 1.53 21.50
C ASP A 77 31.64 1.47 21.20
N LEU A 78 30.82 1.09 22.18
CA LEU A 78 29.38 0.95 21.93
C LEU A 78 28.72 2.30 21.63
N ASN A 79 29.17 3.38 22.25
CA ASN A 79 28.55 4.70 22.09
C ASN A 79 28.82 5.24 20.68
N ASP A 80 30.03 5.10 20.18
CA ASP A 80 30.43 5.51 18.84
C ASP A 80 29.76 4.65 17.78
N ALA A 81 29.62 3.33 18.01
CA ALA A 81 28.85 2.46 17.13
C ALA A 81 27.37 2.87 17.04
N ILE A 82 26.74 3.18 18.19
CA ILE A 82 25.35 3.68 18.23
C ILE A 82 25.23 5.05 17.56
N ARG A 83 26.15 5.98 17.84
CA ARG A 83 26.16 7.30 17.20
C ARG A 83 26.35 7.18 15.70
N ALA A 84 27.24 6.31 15.24
CA ALA A 84 27.47 6.06 13.81
C ALA A 84 26.23 5.48 13.14
N ALA A 85 25.57 4.50 13.77
CA ALA A 85 24.32 3.95 13.27
C ALA A 85 23.23 5.03 13.14
N ARG A 86 23.07 5.90 14.15
CA ARG A 86 22.13 7.03 14.09
C ARG A 86 22.50 8.03 13.00
N ALA A 87 23.79 8.33 12.84
CA ALA A 87 24.27 9.28 11.85
C ALA A 87 23.97 8.81 10.42
N PHE A 88 24.25 7.54 10.11
CA PHE A 88 23.91 6.94 8.82
C PHE A 88 22.41 6.83 8.59
N ALA A 89 21.63 6.46 9.63
CA ALA A 89 20.18 6.40 9.53
C ALA A 89 19.58 7.79 9.23
N LEU A 90 20.02 8.84 9.92
CA LEU A 90 19.61 10.22 9.68
C LEU A 90 19.97 10.67 8.26
N TYR A 91 21.23 10.49 7.85
CA TYR A 91 21.70 10.90 6.53
C TYR A 91 20.89 10.22 5.41
N PHE A 92 20.62 8.92 5.57
CA PHE A 92 19.77 8.17 4.67
C PHE A 92 18.36 8.76 4.57
N GLN A 93 17.73 9.11 5.70
CA GLN A 93 16.40 9.74 5.70
C GLN A 93 16.42 11.10 4.98
N LEU A 94 17.48 11.88 5.14
CA LEU A 94 17.64 13.15 4.44
C LEU A 94 17.79 12.96 2.92
N ILE A 95 18.62 12.01 2.48
CA ILE A 95 18.75 11.66 1.06
C ILE A 95 17.40 11.27 0.48
N ASN A 96 16.62 10.43 1.17
CA ASN A 96 15.30 10.04 0.70
C ASN A 96 14.35 11.22 0.48
N ILE A 97 14.35 12.20 1.39
CA ILE A 97 13.50 13.39 1.25
C ILE A 97 13.91 14.17 0.00
N VAL A 98 15.21 14.34 -0.23
CA VAL A 98 15.74 15.03 -1.41
C VAL A 98 15.38 14.27 -2.69
N GLU A 99 15.58 12.95 -2.73
CA GLU A 99 15.20 12.12 -3.88
C GLU A 99 13.70 12.23 -4.18
N GLN A 100 12.85 12.10 -3.16
CA GLN A 100 11.39 12.17 -3.32
C GLN A 100 10.93 13.55 -3.80
N HIS A 101 11.47 14.62 -3.21
CA HIS A 101 11.19 16.00 -3.63
C HIS A 101 11.61 16.24 -5.08
N TYR A 102 12.74 15.69 -5.49
CA TYR A 102 13.25 15.82 -6.85
C TYR A 102 12.46 14.99 -7.86
N GLU A 103 12.13 13.73 -7.56
CA GLU A 103 11.24 12.90 -8.39
C GLU A 103 9.90 13.60 -8.63
N GLN A 104 9.33 14.21 -7.59
CA GLN A 104 8.10 15.00 -7.67
C GLN A 104 8.25 16.20 -8.62
N ARG A 105 9.35 16.94 -8.51
CA ARG A 105 9.64 18.10 -9.36
C ARG A 105 9.76 17.71 -10.84
N GLU A 106 10.51 16.65 -11.15
CA GLU A 106 10.63 16.13 -12.52
C GLU A 106 9.27 15.75 -13.11
N GLN A 107 8.42 15.12 -12.29
CA GLN A 107 7.06 14.76 -12.69
C GLN A 107 6.20 16.00 -12.98
N GLN A 108 6.31 17.07 -12.17
CA GLN A 108 5.59 18.32 -12.42
C GLN A 108 6.08 19.03 -13.69
N LEU A 109 7.39 19.05 -13.94
CA LEU A 109 7.97 19.61 -15.16
C LEU A 109 7.52 18.85 -16.40
N ALA A 110 7.44 17.51 -16.33
CA ALA A 110 6.89 16.68 -17.40
C ALA A 110 5.41 17.00 -17.70
N GLN A 111 4.60 17.28 -16.67
CA GLN A 111 3.20 17.72 -16.85
C GLN A 111 3.10 19.13 -17.47
N ALA A 112 3.99 20.05 -17.10
CA ALA A 112 4.01 21.42 -17.63
C ALA A 112 4.52 21.48 -19.09
N GLY A 113 5.54 20.69 -19.43
CA GLY A 113 6.15 20.63 -20.77
C GLY A 113 5.27 20.00 -21.85
N GLY A 114 4.21 19.27 -21.47
CA GLY A 114 3.21 18.72 -22.40
C GLY A 114 2.35 19.78 -23.11
N LYS A 115 2.38 21.05 -22.66
CA LYS A 115 1.73 22.18 -23.34
C LYS A 115 2.76 23.00 -24.12
N GLY A 116 3.11 22.50 -25.31
CA GLY A 116 3.60 23.36 -26.40
C GLY A 116 5.08 23.24 -26.74
N VAL A 117 5.45 22.19 -27.47
CA VAL A 117 6.40 22.32 -28.59
C VAL A 117 5.92 21.36 -29.68
N GLY A 118 5.40 21.89 -30.78
CA GLY A 118 5.19 21.10 -31.99
C GLY A 118 6.54 20.54 -32.42
N SER A 119 6.68 19.22 -32.41
CA SER A 119 7.89 18.57 -32.92
C SER A 119 8.04 18.92 -34.39
N GLN A 120 8.98 19.81 -34.70
CA GLN A 120 9.46 20.01 -36.06
C GLN A 120 9.93 18.66 -36.60
N ILE A 121 9.28 18.24 -37.68
CA ILE A 121 9.64 17.08 -38.47
C ILE A 121 11.01 17.38 -39.09
N PHE A 122 12.08 16.82 -38.53
CA PHE A 122 13.36 16.73 -39.23
C PHE A 122 13.37 15.47 -40.11
N PRO A 123 13.89 15.55 -41.35
CA PRO A 123 13.85 14.43 -42.30
C PRO A 123 14.83 13.33 -41.89
N LYS A 124 14.40 12.07 -42.04
CA LYS A 124 15.22 10.87 -41.85
C LYS A 124 16.42 10.87 -42.82
N PRO A 125 17.63 10.43 -42.40
CA PRO A 125 18.64 9.96 -43.34
C PRO A 125 18.26 8.56 -43.84
N GLU A 126 18.27 8.38 -45.15
CA GLU A 126 18.14 7.09 -45.82
C GLU A 126 19.37 6.22 -45.50
N VAL A 127 19.14 4.98 -45.03
CA VAL A 127 20.16 3.94 -44.95
C VAL A 127 19.66 2.74 -45.74
N GLU A 128 20.51 2.28 -46.66
CA GLU A 128 20.26 1.29 -47.70
C GLU A 128 19.90 -0.10 -47.15
N ALA A 129 19.03 -0.78 -47.89
CA ALA A 129 18.52 -2.11 -47.58
C ALA A 129 19.55 -3.20 -47.90
N HIS A 130 19.89 -4.02 -46.91
CA HIS A 130 20.46 -5.35 -47.14
C HIS A 130 19.46 -6.44 -46.74
N SER A 131 19.39 -7.45 -47.60
CA SER A 131 18.41 -8.52 -47.68
C SER A 131 18.63 -9.63 -46.63
N GLY A 132 17.65 -9.79 -45.74
CA GLY A 132 17.46 -10.91 -44.79
C GLY A 132 15.98 -10.99 -44.42
N GLY A 133 15.43 -12.19 -44.17
CA GLY A 133 13.97 -12.47 -44.21
C GLY A 133 13.06 -11.66 -43.26
N PRO A 134 11.74 -11.59 -43.55
CA PRO A 134 10.85 -10.52 -43.05
C PRO A 134 10.53 -10.57 -41.54
N GLU A 135 10.66 -11.72 -40.88
CA GLU A 135 10.19 -11.89 -39.49
C GLU A 135 11.28 -11.71 -38.42
N ALA A 136 12.54 -12.08 -38.71
CA ALA A 136 13.66 -11.90 -37.76
C ALA A 136 14.10 -10.42 -37.66
N ASP A 137 14.04 -9.70 -38.79
CA ASP A 137 14.52 -8.31 -38.93
C ASP A 137 13.57 -7.27 -38.28
N LEU A 138 12.29 -7.61 -38.11
CA LEU A 138 11.31 -6.77 -37.39
C LEU A 138 11.50 -6.81 -35.87
N LEU A 139 11.92 -7.95 -35.33
CA LEU A 139 12.27 -8.10 -33.92
C LEU A 139 13.54 -7.29 -33.60
N GLU A 140 14.62 -7.44 -34.38
CA GLU A 140 15.85 -6.65 -34.18
C GLU A 140 15.61 -5.14 -34.37
N LYS A 141 14.79 -4.72 -35.34
CA LYS A 141 14.41 -3.30 -35.49
C LYS A 141 13.59 -2.74 -34.32
N SER A 142 12.76 -3.58 -33.68
CA SER A 142 12.00 -3.20 -32.48
C SER A 142 12.87 -3.14 -31.21
N TRP A 143 14.04 -3.80 -31.23
CA TRP A 143 15.02 -3.76 -30.13
C TRP A 143 15.84 -2.46 -30.11
N HIS A 144 16.02 -1.82 -31.26
CA HIS A 144 16.84 -0.61 -31.40
C HIS A 144 16.04 0.71 -31.32
N GLU A 145 14.71 0.69 -31.13
CA GLU A 145 14.01 1.91 -30.75
C GLU A 145 14.44 2.33 -29.33
N PRO A 146 14.95 3.57 -29.13
CA PRO A 146 15.39 4.00 -27.81
C PRO A 146 14.25 3.92 -26.81
N SER A 147 14.50 3.27 -25.69
CA SER A 147 13.69 3.25 -24.47
C SER A 147 13.30 4.64 -23.93
N GLN A 148 13.79 5.73 -24.54
CA GLN A 148 13.44 7.12 -24.24
C GLN A 148 11.95 7.47 -24.46
N ARG A 149 11.18 6.72 -25.28
CA ARG A 149 9.73 6.93 -25.40
C ARG A 149 8.90 6.33 -24.24
N ARG A 150 9.51 5.58 -23.30
CA ARG A 150 8.77 4.85 -22.23
C ARG A 150 8.47 5.66 -20.96
N ARG A 151 8.51 6.99 -21.01
CA ARG A 151 8.05 7.86 -19.91
C ARG A 151 6.67 8.48 -20.14
N ASP A 152 5.83 7.87 -20.99
CA ASP A 152 4.38 8.14 -20.95
C ASP A 152 3.80 7.46 -19.71
N ILE A 153 4.08 8.08 -18.57
CA ILE A 153 3.48 7.73 -17.29
C ILE A 153 1.96 7.87 -17.46
N GLY A 154 1.22 6.84 -17.07
CA GLY A 154 -0.23 6.82 -17.23
C GLY A 154 -0.92 7.77 -16.27
N THR A 155 -1.08 9.00 -16.71
CA THR A 155 -1.94 10.02 -16.11
C THR A 155 -3.24 10.11 -16.90
N PHE A 156 -4.24 10.84 -16.41
CA PHE A 156 -5.47 11.04 -17.19
C PHE A 156 -5.21 11.80 -18.48
N ASP A 157 -4.30 12.77 -18.45
CA ASP A 157 -3.93 13.63 -19.59
C ASP A 157 -3.22 12.88 -20.72
N THR A 158 -2.58 11.74 -20.44
CA THR A 158 -2.04 10.86 -21.49
C THR A 158 -3.03 9.76 -21.87
N LEU A 159 -3.79 9.26 -20.90
CA LEU A 159 -4.72 8.14 -21.10
C LEU A 159 -5.87 8.47 -22.06
N PHE A 160 -6.65 9.52 -21.78
CA PHE A 160 -7.87 9.78 -22.57
C PHE A 160 -7.55 10.16 -24.04
N PRO A 161 -6.54 10.99 -24.33
CA PRO A 161 -6.11 11.22 -25.72
C PRO A 161 -5.62 9.95 -26.42
N ARG A 162 -4.96 9.04 -25.68
CA ARG A 162 -4.55 7.74 -26.22
C ARG A 162 -5.76 6.83 -26.52
N LEU A 163 -6.77 6.80 -25.67
CA LEU A 163 -8.01 6.06 -25.95
C LEU A 163 -8.72 6.64 -27.18
N GLN A 164 -8.68 7.95 -27.36
CA GLN A 164 -9.22 8.62 -28.53
C GLN A 164 -8.43 8.25 -29.80
N SER A 165 -7.10 8.26 -29.76
CA SER A 165 -6.25 7.91 -30.92
C SER A 165 -6.37 6.44 -31.32
N LEU A 166 -6.64 5.55 -30.35
CA LEU A 166 -6.94 4.13 -30.58
C LEU A 166 -8.39 3.87 -31.02
N ASN A 167 -9.23 4.90 -31.17
CA ASN A 167 -10.64 4.80 -31.56
C ASN A 167 -11.47 3.89 -30.63
N VAL A 168 -11.20 3.91 -29.32
CA VAL A 168 -12.00 3.14 -28.36
C VAL A 168 -13.45 3.66 -28.35
N PRO A 169 -14.46 2.81 -28.53
CA PRO A 169 -15.86 3.23 -28.58
C PRO A 169 -16.31 4.02 -27.33
N PRO A 170 -16.85 5.25 -27.45
CA PRO A 170 -17.24 6.07 -26.30
C PRO A 170 -18.26 5.38 -25.37
N LYS A 171 -19.14 4.52 -25.92
CA LYS A 171 -20.10 3.74 -25.14
C LYS A 171 -19.42 2.72 -24.21
N GLN A 172 -18.29 2.15 -24.60
CA GLN A 172 -17.52 1.25 -23.73
C GLN A 172 -16.84 2.03 -22.60
N ILE A 173 -16.30 3.21 -22.92
CA ILE A 173 -15.71 4.12 -21.93
C ILE A 173 -16.76 4.56 -20.90
N GLN A 174 -17.93 5.05 -21.34
CA GLN A 174 -19.03 5.47 -20.46
C GLN A 174 -19.46 4.35 -19.50
N LYS A 175 -19.68 3.14 -20.03
CA LYS A 175 -20.06 1.97 -19.21
C LYS A 175 -19.01 1.61 -18.17
N LEU A 176 -17.72 1.74 -18.50
CA LEU A 176 -16.62 1.49 -17.58
C LEU A 176 -16.56 2.56 -16.49
N ILE A 177 -16.69 3.83 -16.86
CA ILE A 177 -16.64 4.97 -15.94
C ILE A 177 -17.79 4.90 -14.92
N GLU A 178 -18.99 4.51 -15.34
CA GLU A 178 -20.16 4.35 -14.46
C GLU A 178 -19.98 3.28 -13.38
N ARG A 179 -19.13 2.27 -13.62
CA ARG A 179 -18.87 1.14 -12.72
C ARG A 179 -17.52 1.20 -12.01
N LEU A 180 -16.76 2.27 -12.22
CA LEU A 180 -15.42 2.43 -11.68
C LEU A 180 -15.49 2.44 -10.15
N ASP A 181 -14.83 1.48 -9.51
CA ASP A 181 -14.76 1.35 -8.04
C ASP A 181 -13.36 0.87 -7.65
N ILE A 182 -12.53 1.82 -7.25
CA ILE A 182 -11.14 1.63 -6.84
C ILE A 182 -11.08 1.81 -5.33
N ARG A 183 -10.63 0.77 -4.62
CA ARG A 183 -10.56 0.78 -3.16
C ARG A 183 -9.14 0.55 -2.67
N LEU A 184 -8.63 1.48 -1.87
CA LEU A 184 -7.29 1.40 -1.29
C LEU A 184 -7.39 1.19 0.22
N VAL A 185 -6.92 0.05 0.70
CA VAL A 185 -7.12 -0.37 2.09
C VAL A 185 -5.83 -0.20 2.87
N PHE A 186 -5.81 0.77 3.78
CA PHE A 186 -4.66 1.06 4.62
C PHE A 186 -4.48 0.00 5.68
N THR A 187 -3.23 -0.30 5.99
CA THR A 187 -2.90 -1.29 7.00
C THR A 187 -1.79 -0.78 7.90
N ALA A 188 -1.74 -1.30 9.13
CA ALA A 188 -0.78 -0.85 10.13
C ALA A 188 0.65 -1.12 9.62
N HIS A 189 1.56 -0.20 9.90
CA HIS A 189 2.93 -0.34 9.51
C HIS A 189 3.60 -1.47 10.32
N PRO A 190 4.11 -2.52 9.65
CA PRO A 190 4.55 -3.74 10.31
C PRO A 190 5.77 -3.53 11.21
N THR A 191 6.58 -2.54 10.85
CA THR A 191 7.85 -2.23 11.48
C THR A 191 7.99 -0.77 11.93
N GLU A 192 6.91 -0.08 12.36
CA GLU A 192 6.97 1.36 12.65
C GLU A 192 7.66 1.67 13.98
N ILE A 193 8.99 1.64 13.94
CA ILE A 193 9.82 2.05 15.06
C ILE A 193 9.92 3.59 15.11
N VAL A 194 9.66 4.27 13.99
CA VAL A 194 9.81 5.73 13.84
C VAL A 194 8.60 6.48 14.41
N ARG A 195 8.85 7.41 15.32
CA ARG A 195 7.81 8.24 15.96
C ARG A 195 7.16 9.22 14.97
N GLN A 196 5.88 9.54 15.16
CA GLN A 196 5.15 10.57 14.38
C GLN A 196 5.86 11.94 14.40
N THR A 197 6.54 12.27 15.51
CA THR A 197 7.38 13.48 15.62
C THR A 197 8.46 13.55 14.55
N MET A 198 8.97 12.40 14.09
CA MET A 198 9.96 12.32 13.01
C MET A 198 9.32 12.57 11.64
N ARG A 199 8.13 12.02 11.40
CA ARG A 199 7.36 12.31 10.17
C ARG A 199 7.02 13.80 10.05
N ALA A 200 6.71 14.46 11.17
CA ALA A 200 6.51 15.91 11.18
C ALA A 200 7.79 16.67 10.77
N LYS A 201 8.97 16.23 11.24
CA LYS A 201 10.27 16.79 10.83
C LYS A 201 10.55 16.56 9.34
N GLN A 202 10.31 15.36 8.83
CA GLN A 202 10.43 15.02 7.40
C GLN A 202 9.62 15.99 6.52
N ARG A 203 8.35 16.21 6.87
CA ARG A 203 7.46 17.13 6.13
C ARG A 203 7.94 18.58 6.19
N ARG A 204 8.45 19.03 7.34
CA ARG A 204 9.01 20.39 7.46
C ARG A 204 10.26 20.55 6.60
N ILE A 205 11.18 19.59 6.61
CA ILE A 205 12.37 19.60 5.76
C ILE A 205 11.97 19.62 4.28
N ALA A 206 11.04 18.77 3.85
CA ALA A 206 10.55 18.77 2.46
C ALA A 206 9.96 20.13 2.05
N LYS A 207 9.19 20.78 2.94
CA LYS A 207 8.63 22.12 2.70
C LYS A 207 9.71 23.21 2.60
N ILE A 208 10.72 23.16 3.47
CA ILE A 208 11.85 24.11 3.45
C ILE A 208 12.63 23.95 2.14
N LEU A 209 12.91 22.71 1.72
CA LEU A 209 13.57 22.42 0.43
C LEU A 209 12.75 22.95 -0.76
N GLN A 210 11.43 22.76 -0.74
CA GLN A 210 10.55 23.32 -1.78
C GLN A 210 10.60 24.85 -1.83
N GLN A 211 10.63 25.51 -0.67
CA GLN A 211 10.72 26.97 -0.59
C GLN A 211 12.10 27.46 -1.07
N LEU A 212 13.17 26.74 -0.73
CA LEU A 212 14.53 27.05 -1.16
C LEU A 212 14.66 26.96 -2.69
N ASP A 213 14.12 25.91 -3.29
CA ASP A 213 14.04 25.73 -4.74
C ASP A 213 13.34 26.90 -5.44
N GLN A 214 12.17 27.30 -4.94
CA GLN A 214 11.40 28.42 -5.49
C GLN A 214 12.20 29.73 -5.45
N GLN A 215 12.96 29.96 -4.38
CA GLN A 215 13.75 31.17 -4.22
C GLN A 215 14.97 31.21 -5.14
N GLU A 216 15.67 30.08 -5.29
CA GLU A 216 16.80 29.99 -6.21
C GLU A 216 16.37 30.11 -7.68
N GLU A 217 15.24 29.53 -8.06
CA GLU A 217 14.66 29.71 -9.40
C GLU A 217 14.27 31.16 -9.69
N ASN A 218 13.61 31.83 -8.74
CA ASN A 218 13.24 33.23 -8.87
C ASN A 218 14.46 34.16 -9.01
N THR A 219 15.60 33.76 -8.44
CA THR A 219 16.87 34.51 -8.53
C THR A 219 17.62 34.25 -9.84
N THR A 220 17.31 33.14 -10.53
CA THR A 220 17.98 32.70 -11.78
C THR A 220 17.22 33.18 -13.03
N THR A 221 17.04 34.49 -13.20
CA THR A 221 16.41 35.08 -14.40
C THR A 221 17.38 35.24 -15.60
N LEU A 222 18.25 34.27 -15.87
CA LEU A 222 19.05 34.21 -17.12
C LEU A 222 19.15 32.75 -17.63
N PRO A 223 18.84 32.48 -18.92
CA PRO A 223 18.65 31.13 -19.45
C PRO A 223 19.95 30.50 -19.98
N ASP A 224 21.03 30.47 -19.19
CA ASP A 224 22.28 29.82 -19.62
C ASP A 224 22.73 28.72 -18.64
N PRO A 225 22.55 27.43 -18.98
CA PRO A 225 22.95 26.29 -18.15
C PRO A 225 24.45 26.25 -17.82
N ALA A 226 25.30 26.90 -18.61
CA ALA A 226 26.75 26.96 -18.37
C ALA A 226 27.12 27.78 -17.12
N LEU A 227 26.27 28.72 -16.70
CA LEU A 227 26.52 29.57 -15.52
C LEU A 227 26.17 28.90 -14.19
N LEU A 228 25.41 27.79 -14.19
CA LEU A 228 25.16 27.02 -12.97
C LEU A 228 26.45 26.39 -12.40
N MET A 229 27.41 26.03 -13.27
CA MET A 229 28.73 25.58 -12.81
C MET A 229 29.64 26.73 -12.36
N ALA A 230 29.55 27.91 -12.99
CA ALA A 230 30.30 29.09 -12.56
C ALA A 230 29.81 29.63 -11.20
N ASN A 231 28.50 29.52 -10.93
CA ASN A 231 27.91 29.90 -9.64
C ASN A 231 28.18 28.87 -8.53
N ALA A 232 28.52 27.62 -8.86
CA ALA A 232 28.96 26.64 -7.87
C ALA A 232 30.31 27.05 -7.23
N GLU A 233 31.23 27.63 -8.01
CA GLU A 233 32.48 28.22 -7.49
C GLU A 233 32.29 29.63 -6.92
N ALA A 234 31.29 30.40 -7.38
CA ALA A 234 30.95 31.73 -6.84
C ALA A 234 30.11 31.72 -5.55
N SER A 235 29.85 30.55 -4.97
CA SER A 235 29.27 30.42 -3.61
C SER A 235 30.17 31.02 -2.51
N VAL A 236 31.43 31.34 -2.83
CA VAL A 236 32.35 32.09 -1.97
C VAL A 236 32.11 33.62 -2.05
N THR A 237 31.36 34.12 -3.05
CA THR A 237 31.01 35.54 -3.21
C THR A 237 29.50 35.75 -3.32
N GLY A 238 28.78 35.34 -2.26
CA GLY A 238 27.67 36.09 -1.65
C GLY A 238 26.70 36.88 -2.51
N VAL A 239 25.93 36.22 -3.38
CA VAL A 239 24.60 36.71 -3.77
C VAL A 239 23.57 35.58 -3.68
N SER A 240 23.56 34.87 -2.54
CA SER A 240 22.35 34.15 -2.11
C SER A 240 21.39 35.19 -1.55
N SER A 241 20.10 35.13 -1.91
CA SER A 241 19.11 36.00 -1.27
C SER A 241 19.14 35.78 0.25
N TRP A 242 18.94 36.84 1.03
CA TRP A 242 18.86 36.69 2.50
C TRP A 242 17.73 35.72 2.89
N GLU A 243 16.70 35.56 2.04
CA GLU A 243 15.63 34.57 2.19
C GLU A 243 16.14 33.13 2.03
N ALA A 244 17.02 32.86 1.06
CA ALA A 244 17.66 31.55 0.89
C ALA A 244 18.59 31.22 2.08
N GLN A 245 19.35 32.20 2.57
CA GLN A 245 20.19 32.03 3.76
C GLN A 245 19.36 31.70 5.01
N LEU A 246 18.21 32.37 5.20
CA LEU A 246 17.28 32.07 6.28
C LEU A 246 16.74 30.63 6.18
N LEU A 247 16.44 30.16 4.98
CA LEU A 247 15.97 28.79 4.75
C LEU A 247 17.06 27.75 5.02
N ASP A 248 18.31 28.02 4.67
CA ASP A 248 19.46 27.17 5.02
C ASP A 248 19.67 27.08 6.54
N GLU A 249 19.54 28.21 7.25
CA GLU A 249 19.58 28.23 8.71
C GLU A 249 18.44 27.41 9.32
N GLN A 250 17.20 27.58 8.81
CA GLN A 250 16.05 26.79 9.25
C GLN A 250 16.25 25.29 8.99
N LEU A 251 16.79 24.93 7.82
CA LEU A 251 17.09 23.55 7.46
C LEU A 251 18.15 22.95 8.41
N THR A 252 19.20 23.72 8.72
CA THR A 252 20.25 23.34 9.68
C THR A 252 19.68 23.08 11.06
N GLU A 253 18.82 23.96 11.57
CA GLU A 253 18.18 23.79 12.87
C GLU A 253 17.22 22.60 12.90
N GLU A 254 16.45 22.34 11.84
CA GLU A 254 15.60 21.14 11.78
C GLU A 254 16.42 19.84 11.77
N ILE A 255 17.54 19.80 11.04
CA ILE A 255 18.48 18.66 11.06
C ILE A 255 19.07 18.48 12.48
N ARG A 256 19.47 19.56 13.15
CA ARG A 256 19.97 19.52 14.53
C ARG A 256 18.90 19.01 15.51
N LEU A 257 17.67 19.50 15.38
CA LEU A 257 16.54 19.04 16.19
C LEU A 257 16.25 17.56 15.95
N TRP A 258 16.37 17.07 14.71
CA TRP A 258 16.25 15.66 14.40
C TRP A 258 17.33 14.85 15.12
N TRP A 259 18.60 15.24 15.00
CA TRP A 259 19.73 14.56 15.64
C TRP A 259 19.55 14.39 17.16
N ARG A 260 18.96 15.39 17.83
CA ARG A 260 18.70 15.37 19.28
C ARG A 260 17.39 14.68 19.68
N THR A 261 16.57 14.24 18.72
CA THR A 261 15.32 13.53 18.98
C THR A 261 15.56 12.02 18.94
N ASP A 262 14.99 11.30 19.92
CA ASP A 262 15.03 9.83 19.93
C ASP A 262 14.09 9.28 18.85
N GLU A 263 14.62 8.41 17.99
CA GLU A 263 13.93 7.94 16.78
C GLU A 263 12.98 6.77 17.07
N LEU A 264 13.30 5.97 18.09
CA LEU A 264 12.60 4.74 18.41
C LEU A 264 11.53 4.95 19.49
N HIS A 265 10.42 4.23 19.38
CA HIS A 265 9.45 4.11 20.47
C HIS A 265 10.07 3.42 21.70
N GLN A 266 9.79 3.97 22.89
CA GLN A 266 10.25 3.38 24.16
C GLN A 266 9.29 2.30 24.69
N PHE A 267 8.07 2.24 24.14
CA PHE A 267 7.02 1.31 24.50
C PHE A 267 6.37 0.73 23.24
N LYS A 268 5.76 -0.45 23.39
CA LYS A 268 4.99 -1.11 22.33
C LYS A 268 3.76 -0.26 21.99
N PRO A 269 3.56 0.15 20.73
CA PRO A 269 2.39 0.94 20.36
C PRO A 269 1.11 0.14 20.63
N THR A 270 0.10 0.83 21.13
CA THR A 270 -1.26 0.29 21.24
C THR A 270 -1.92 0.29 19.86
N VAL A 271 -3.03 -0.43 19.73
CA VAL A 271 -3.79 -0.42 18.47
C VAL A 271 -4.32 0.98 18.14
N LEU A 272 -4.70 1.77 19.16
CA LEU A 272 -5.19 3.13 18.94
C LEU A 272 -4.07 4.09 18.50
N ASP A 273 -2.83 3.87 18.94
CA ASP A 273 -1.67 4.61 18.42
C ASP A 273 -1.49 4.31 16.92
N GLU A 274 -1.60 3.04 16.50
CA GLU A 274 -1.54 2.66 15.08
C GLU A 274 -2.68 3.31 14.26
N VAL A 275 -3.88 3.40 14.84
CA VAL A 275 -5.04 4.10 14.24
C VAL A 275 -4.71 5.58 14.03
N GLU A 276 -4.22 6.27 15.06
CA GLU A 276 -3.83 7.68 14.98
C GLU A 276 -2.79 7.92 13.89
N TYR A 277 -1.74 7.09 13.83
CA TYR A 277 -0.66 7.24 12.84
C TYR A 277 -1.17 7.05 11.41
N THR A 278 -2.13 6.15 11.21
CA THR A 278 -2.71 5.86 9.90
C THR A 278 -3.65 6.98 9.46
N LEU A 279 -4.52 7.47 10.36
CA LEU A 279 -5.48 8.53 10.07
C LEU A 279 -4.82 9.91 9.89
N HIS A 280 -3.60 10.08 10.39
CA HIS A 280 -2.79 11.27 10.15
C HIS A 280 -2.65 11.61 8.64
N TYR A 281 -2.52 10.60 7.78
CA TYR A 281 -2.47 10.82 6.32
C TYR A 281 -3.78 11.39 5.76
N PHE A 282 -4.92 10.97 6.31
CA PHE A 282 -6.21 11.53 5.94
C PHE A 282 -6.33 12.98 6.40
N ASN A 283 -5.96 13.23 7.64
CA ASN A 283 -6.04 14.56 8.23
C ASN A 283 -5.15 15.58 7.51
N GLU A 284 -3.93 15.19 7.12
CA GLU A 284 -2.97 16.14 6.56
C GLU A 284 -2.98 16.23 5.04
N VAL A 285 -3.40 15.17 4.33
CA VAL A 285 -3.20 15.06 2.88
C VAL A 285 -4.45 14.58 2.14
N LEU A 286 -4.94 13.36 2.44
CA LEU A 286 -5.91 12.70 1.54
C LEU A 286 -7.24 13.43 1.47
N PHE A 287 -7.70 14.03 2.59
CA PHE A 287 -8.97 14.76 2.67
C PHE A 287 -9.10 15.83 1.57
N ASP A 288 -8.00 16.50 1.23
CA ASP A 288 -7.96 17.56 0.22
C ASP A 288 -7.54 17.06 -1.18
N VAL A 289 -6.96 15.85 -1.28
CA VAL A 289 -6.44 15.29 -2.54
C VAL A 289 -7.53 14.62 -3.37
N LEU A 290 -8.45 13.84 -2.78
CA LEU A 290 -9.47 13.12 -3.56
C LEU A 290 -10.38 14.05 -4.39
N PRO A 291 -10.86 15.21 -3.89
CA PRO A 291 -11.61 16.15 -4.72
C PRO A 291 -10.81 16.65 -5.93
N LYS A 292 -9.49 16.86 -5.76
CA LYS A 292 -8.59 17.27 -6.86
C LYS A 292 -8.40 16.16 -7.88
N LEU A 293 -8.27 14.90 -7.43
CA LEU A 293 -8.20 13.73 -8.31
C LEU A 293 -9.45 13.65 -9.21
N TYR A 294 -10.64 13.80 -8.61
CA TYR A 294 -11.90 13.82 -9.36
C TYR A 294 -11.94 14.97 -10.38
N GLN A 295 -11.52 16.18 -9.98
CA GLN A 295 -11.45 17.33 -10.89
C GLN A 295 -10.51 17.06 -12.09
N ARG A 296 -9.34 16.45 -11.87
CA ARG A 296 -8.39 16.07 -12.94
C ARG A 296 -9.02 15.07 -13.90
N LEU A 297 -9.66 14.01 -13.39
CA LEU A 297 -10.36 13.03 -14.22
C LEU A 297 -11.46 13.68 -15.04
N LYS A 298 -12.34 14.46 -14.40
CA LYS A 298 -13.45 15.16 -15.07
C LYS A 298 -12.95 16.07 -16.18
N HIS A 299 -11.94 16.88 -15.91
CA HIS A 299 -11.36 17.79 -16.89
C HIS A 299 -10.77 17.03 -18.08
N SER A 300 -9.91 16.04 -17.82
CA SER A 300 -9.22 15.29 -18.86
C SER A 300 -10.18 14.47 -19.74
N LEU A 301 -11.22 13.88 -19.11
CA LEU A 301 -12.32 13.21 -19.80
C LEU A 301 -13.09 14.18 -20.72
N GLN A 302 -13.43 15.38 -20.23
CA GLN A 302 -14.18 16.37 -21.00
C GLN A 302 -13.39 16.93 -22.18
N VAL A 303 -12.06 17.08 -22.04
CA VAL A 303 -11.19 17.53 -23.14
C VAL A 303 -11.16 16.52 -24.29
N SER A 304 -11.05 15.22 -23.98
CA SER A 304 -10.96 14.17 -24.99
C SER A 304 -12.32 13.68 -25.49
N PHE A 305 -13.33 13.65 -24.60
CA PHE A 305 -14.66 13.13 -24.83
C PHE A 305 -15.75 14.03 -24.20
N PRO A 306 -16.10 15.17 -24.83
CA PRO A 306 -17.00 16.18 -24.25
C PRO A 306 -18.41 15.69 -23.88
N TYR A 307 -18.88 14.61 -24.52
CA TYR A 307 -20.24 14.07 -24.33
C TYR A 307 -20.34 13.01 -23.23
N LEU A 308 -19.22 12.55 -22.70
CA LEU A 308 -19.19 11.55 -21.63
C LEU A 308 -19.44 12.20 -20.27
N GLN A 309 -20.11 11.46 -19.39
CA GLN A 309 -20.35 11.90 -18.03
C GLN A 309 -19.21 11.40 -17.12
N PRO A 310 -18.74 12.23 -16.18
CA PRO A 310 -17.75 11.79 -15.20
C PRO A 310 -18.31 10.70 -14.28
N PRO A 311 -17.45 9.93 -13.60
CA PRO A 311 -17.88 8.91 -12.64
C PRO A 311 -18.53 9.56 -11.41
N ARG A 312 -19.05 8.72 -10.50
CA ARG A 312 -19.44 9.18 -9.15
C ARG A 312 -18.23 9.76 -8.42
N HIS A 313 -18.44 10.71 -7.52
CA HIS A 313 -17.34 11.29 -6.72
C HIS A 313 -16.57 10.22 -5.93
N SER A 314 -17.29 9.21 -5.42
CA SER A 314 -16.76 8.08 -4.67
C SER A 314 -16.23 6.91 -5.54
N PHE A 315 -15.79 7.17 -6.77
CA PHE A 315 -15.17 6.13 -7.62
C PHE A 315 -13.84 5.60 -7.05
N CYS A 316 -13.18 6.41 -6.21
CA CYS A 316 -11.93 6.08 -5.53
C CYS A 316 -12.10 6.35 -4.03
N ASN A 317 -12.17 5.28 -3.25
CA ASN A 317 -12.41 5.33 -1.81
C ASN A 317 -11.32 4.60 -1.03
N PHE A 318 -11.24 4.88 0.28
CA PHE A 318 -10.30 4.23 1.17
C PHE A 318 -10.99 3.29 2.17
N GLY A 319 -10.31 2.18 2.46
CA GLY A 319 -10.58 1.33 3.60
C GLY A 319 -9.43 1.35 4.60
N SER A 320 -9.63 0.76 5.77
CA SER A 320 -8.62 0.57 6.80
C SER A 320 -8.81 -0.77 7.49
N TRP A 321 -7.71 -1.49 7.71
CA TRP A 321 -7.64 -2.66 8.60
C TRP A 321 -7.25 -2.28 10.02
N VAL A 322 -6.74 -1.07 10.22
CA VAL A 322 -6.17 -0.65 11.51
C VAL A 322 -7.31 -0.43 12.50
N GLY A 323 -7.28 -1.14 13.63
CA GLY A 323 -8.37 -1.16 14.62
C GLY A 323 -9.47 -2.21 14.36
N ALA A 324 -9.44 -2.93 13.24
CA ALA A 324 -10.47 -3.92 12.87
C ALA A 324 -9.93 -5.32 12.53
N ASP A 325 -8.74 -5.42 11.92
CA ASP A 325 -8.11 -6.70 11.61
C ASP A 325 -7.50 -7.33 12.86
N ARG A 326 -8.14 -8.41 13.32
CA ARG A 326 -7.83 -9.16 14.54
C ARG A 326 -7.18 -10.51 14.28
N ASP A 327 -6.88 -10.83 13.01
CA ASP A 327 -6.21 -12.08 12.64
C ASP A 327 -4.87 -12.21 13.40
N GLY A 328 -4.90 -13.16 14.35
CA GLY A 328 -3.87 -13.41 15.33
C GLY A 328 -3.30 -12.16 16.03
N ASN A 329 -4.17 -11.19 16.32
CA ASN A 329 -3.89 -10.04 17.18
C ASN A 329 -4.97 -9.89 18.26
N PRO A 330 -4.78 -10.50 19.45
CA PRO A 330 -5.77 -10.42 20.53
C PRO A 330 -5.95 -9.01 21.11
N SER A 331 -5.05 -8.07 20.80
CA SER A 331 -5.18 -6.68 21.24
C SER A 331 -6.25 -5.89 20.48
N VAL A 332 -6.74 -6.41 19.35
CA VAL A 332 -7.87 -5.80 18.61
C VAL A 332 -9.17 -6.34 19.16
N THR A 333 -9.64 -5.73 20.24
CA THR A 333 -10.90 -6.10 20.87
C THR A 333 -12.08 -5.43 20.17
N PRO A 334 -13.32 -5.92 20.37
CA PRO A 334 -14.51 -5.24 19.85
C PRO A 334 -14.57 -3.75 20.28
N GLN A 335 -14.20 -3.43 21.52
CA GLN A 335 -14.18 -2.05 22.03
C GLN A 335 -13.21 -1.15 21.24
N ILE A 336 -12.02 -1.66 20.90
CA ILE A 336 -11.05 -0.93 20.09
C ILE A 336 -11.61 -0.62 18.70
N THR A 337 -12.34 -1.54 18.08
CA THR A 337 -12.97 -1.30 16.78
C THR A 337 -14.06 -0.22 16.86
N TRP A 338 -14.86 -0.21 17.94
CA TRP A 338 -15.82 0.87 18.21
C TRP A 338 -15.14 2.23 18.36
N GLN A 339 -14.11 2.30 19.21
CA GLN A 339 -13.33 3.53 19.42
C GLN A 339 -12.68 4.04 18.14
N THR A 340 -12.19 3.13 17.29
CA THR A 340 -11.63 3.45 15.97
C THR A 340 -12.66 4.14 15.08
N ALA A 341 -13.87 3.60 14.97
CA ALA A 341 -14.95 4.20 14.17
C ALA A 341 -15.36 5.59 14.70
N CYS A 342 -15.49 5.73 16.02
CA CYS A 342 -15.72 7.02 16.66
C CYS A 342 -14.60 8.03 16.33
N TYR A 343 -13.34 7.61 16.41
CA TYR A 343 -12.21 8.49 16.14
C TYR A 343 -12.16 8.93 14.67
N GLN A 344 -12.40 8.03 13.71
CA GLN A 344 -12.53 8.39 12.28
C GLN A 344 -13.64 9.42 12.05
N ARG A 345 -14.82 9.21 12.65
CA ARG A 345 -15.92 10.17 12.57
C ARG A 345 -15.55 11.51 13.19
N HIS A 346 -14.80 11.53 14.29
CA HIS A 346 -14.37 12.77 14.91
C HIS A 346 -13.49 13.60 13.95
N VAL A 347 -12.51 12.96 13.29
CA VAL A 347 -11.62 13.61 12.32
C VAL A 347 -12.40 14.23 11.16
N VAL A 348 -13.35 13.49 10.56
CA VAL A 348 -14.11 14.01 9.41
C VAL A 348 -15.05 15.16 9.80
N LEU A 349 -15.68 15.09 10.98
CA LEU A 349 -16.56 16.15 11.47
C LEU A 349 -15.80 17.44 11.77
N GLU A 350 -14.58 17.37 12.31
CA GLU A 350 -13.72 18.55 12.51
C GLU A 350 -13.33 19.20 11.18
N LYS A 351 -12.99 18.39 10.17
CA LYS A 351 -12.69 18.89 8.83
C LYS A 351 -13.87 19.62 8.20
N TYR A 352 -15.06 19.02 8.27
CA TYR A 352 -16.28 19.68 7.79
C TYR A 352 -16.60 20.95 8.59
N ALA A 353 -16.40 20.96 9.91
CA ALA A 353 -16.60 22.16 10.72
C ALA A 353 -15.62 23.28 10.30
N GLN A 354 -14.37 22.95 10.01
CA GLN A 354 -13.38 23.90 9.48
C GLN A 354 -13.82 24.48 8.12
N SER A 355 -14.25 23.63 7.18
CA SER A 355 -14.76 24.07 5.87
C SER A 355 -16.02 24.94 6.00
N LEU A 356 -16.93 24.61 6.92
CA LEU A 356 -18.12 25.43 7.18
C LEU A 356 -17.77 26.80 7.75
N ARG A 357 -16.77 26.90 8.64
CA ARG A 357 -16.29 28.20 9.15
C ARG A 357 -15.76 29.07 8.01
N GLN A 358 -14.96 28.50 7.11
CA GLN A 358 -14.48 29.20 5.91
C GLN A 358 -15.62 29.63 4.98
N LEU A 359 -16.60 28.76 4.72
CA LEU A 359 -17.78 29.09 3.92
C LEU A 359 -18.63 30.18 4.55
N THR A 360 -18.74 30.21 5.88
CA THR A 360 -19.46 31.23 6.63
C THR A 360 -18.82 32.60 6.43
N GLU A 361 -17.48 32.67 6.36
CA GLU A 361 -16.75 33.90 6.05
C GLU A 361 -16.99 34.35 4.61
N LEU A 362 -16.91 33.42 3.64
CA LEU A 362 -17.04 33.67 2.21
C LEU A 362 -18.45 34.08 1.76
N LEU A 363 -19.50 33.34 2.20
CA LEU A 363 -20.89 33.51 1.74
C LEU A 363 -21.62 34.60 2.54
N SER A 364 -21.10 35.82 2.46
CA SER A 364 -21.60 37.06 3.09
C SER A 364 -22.76 37.74 2.36
N LEU A 365 -23.39 37.02 1.41
CA LEU A 365 -24.38 37.58 0.49
C LEU A 365 -25.58 38.17 1.23
N SER A 366 -25.91 39.41 0.89
CA SER A 366 -27.00 40.16 1.52
C SER A 366 -28.31 40.07 0.75
N LEU A 367 -29.44 39.96 1.47
CA LEU A 367 -30.80 40.06 0.92
C LEU A 367 -31.06 41.35 0.14
N HIS A 368 -30.27 42.40 0.36
CA HIS A 368 -30.39 43.65 -0.40
C HIS A 368 -29.86 43.55 -1.83
N TRP A 369 -28.94 42.62 -2.09
CA TRP A 369 -28.20 42.54 -3.35
C TRP A 369 -28.27 41.16 -4.01
N SER A 370 -28.97 40.21 -3.40
CA SER A 370 -29.09 38.84 -3.91
C SER A 370 -30.48 38.30 -3.64
N ASP A 371 -31.08 37.73 -4.69
CA ASP A 371 -32.30 36.95 -4.57
C ASP A 371 -32.01 35.63 -3.82
N VAL A 372 -33.02 35.11 -3.14
CA VAL A 372 -32.93 33.86 -2.38
C VAL A 372 -34.20 33.08 -2.61
N LEU A 373 -34.08 31.76 -2.80
CA LEU A 373 -35.24 30.90 -3.00
C LEU A 373 -36.02 30.74 -1.68
N PRO A 374 -37.36 30.59 -1.72
CA PRO A 374 -38.18 30.38 -0.54
C PRO A 374 -37.73 29.22 0.35
N GLU A 375 -37.22 28.14 -0.26
CA GLU A 375 -36.70 26.94 0.43
C GLU A 375 -35.66 27.29 1.52
N LEU A 376 -34.76 28.25 1.25
CA LEU A 376 -33.73 28.64 2.24
C LEU A 376 -34.34 29.42 3.41
N LEU A 377 -35.31 30.30 3.14
CA LEU A 377 -35.97 31.11 4.17
C LEU A 377 -36.84 30.23 5.09
N GLU A 378 -37.56 29.27 4.52
CA GLU A 378 -38.34 28.29 5.26
C GLU A 378 -37.44 27.44 6.17
N SER A 379 -36.30 26.98 5.65
CA SER A 379 -35.33 26.21 6.42
C SER A 379 -34.73 27.02 7.57
N LEU A 380 -34.46 28.31 7.37
CA LEU A 380 -33.96 29.20 8.43
C LEU A 380 -34.98 29.39 9.56
N GLU A 381 -36.27 29.48 9.25
CA GLU A 381 -37.32 29.58 10.27
C GLU A 381 -37.45 28.29 11.08
N GLN A 382 -37.33 27.13 10.43
CA GLN A 382 -37.29 25.84 11.12
C GLN A 382 -36.08 25.73 12.05
N ASP A 383 -34.88 26.12 11.58
CA ASP A 383 -33.67 26.11 12.40
C ASP A 383 -33.79 27.05 13.60
N ARG A 384 -34.39 28.23 13.41
CA ARG A 384 -34.65 29.20 14.48
C ARG A 384 -35.58 28.63 15.57
N GLN A 385 -36.57 27.83 15.20
CA GLN A 385 -37.45 27.17 16.17
C GLN A 385 -36.71 26.07 16.96
N GLN A 386 -35.77 25.37 16.31
CA GLN A 386 -35.00 24.29 16.94
C GLN A 386 -33.84 24.78 17.81
N MET A 387 -33.21 25.91 17.43
CA MET A 387 -32.00 26.46 18.08
C MET A 387 -32.10 27.99 18.23
N PRO A 388 -33.06 28.52 19.01
CA PRO A 388 -33.34 29.96 19.07
C PRO A 388 -32.15 30.79 19.58
N GLU A 389 -31.35 30.25 20.49
CA GLU A 389 -30.16 30.88 21.04
C GLU A 389 -29.13 31.34 19.98
N ILE A 390 -29.01 30.63 18.85
CA ILE A 390 -28.09 31.02 17.76
C ILE A 390 -28.59 32.28 17.05
N TYR A 391 -29.89 32.36 16.79
CA TYR A 391 -30.50 33.56 16.20
C TYR A 391 -30.31 34.76 17.12
N GLU A 392 -30.58 34.61 18.42
CA GLU A 392 -30.48 35.69 19.40
C GLU A 392 -29.07 36.29 19.45
N GLN A 393 -28.04 35.44 19.34
CA GLN A 393 -26.65 35.88 19.34
C GLN A 393 -26.22 36.55 18.02
N LEU A 394 -26.68 36.02 16.88
CA LEU A 394 -26.16 36.40 15.56
C LEU A 394 -27.04 37.39 14.79
N ALA A 395 -28.32 37.55 15.15
CA ALA A 395 -29.27 38.38 14.39
C ALA A 395 -28.88 39.85 14.30
N ILE A 396 -28.10 40.38 15.25
CA ILE A 396 -27.59 41.76 15.16
C ILE A 396 -26.66 41.94 13.96
N ARG A 397 -25.87 40.91 13.62
CA ARG A 397 -24.85 40.97 12.57
C ARG A 397 -25.32 40.36 11.25
N TYR A 398 -26.03 39.23 11.29
CA TYR A 398 -26.28 38.38 10.11
C TYR A 398 -27.75 38.31 9.67
N ARG A 399 -28.65 39.13 10.23
CA ARG A 399 -30.08 39.08 9.87
C ARG A 399 -30.34 39.29 8.37
N GLN A 400 -29.51 40.08 7.70
CA GLN A 400 -29.61 40.34 6.27
C GLN A 400 -28.73 39.40 5.42
N GLU A 401 -28.07 38.41 6.03
CA GLU A 401 -27.10 37.51 5.39
C GLU A 401 -27.55 36.03 5.56
N PRO A 402 -28.54 35.57 4.79
CA PRO A 402 -29.25 34.31 5.03
C PRO A 402 -28.36 33.09 4.89
N TYR A 403 -27.43 33.09 3.94
CA TYR A 403 -26.47 31.99 3.75
C TYR A 403 -25.54 31.84 4.95
N ARG A 404 -24.99 32.96 5.45
CA ARG A 404 -24.13 32.97 6.64
C ARG A 404 -24.88 32.50 7.89
N LEU A 405 -26.12 32.94 8.06
CA LEU A 405 -26.97 32.51 9.16
C LEU A 405 -27.29 31.00 9.07
N LYS A 406 -27.61 30.49 7.87
CA LYS A 406 -27.86 29.06 7.64
C LYS A 406 -26.63 28.22 7.97
N LEU A 407 -25.46 28.63 7.47
CA LEU A 407 -24.20 27.94 7.74
C LEU A 407 -23.85 27.91 9.23
N SER A 408 -24.23 28.93 9.99
CA SER A 408 -24.04 28.97 11.45
C SER A 408 -24.88 27.89 12.17
N TYR A 409 -26.13 27.68 11.75
CA TYR A 409 -26.95 26.57 12.28
C TYR A 409 -26.41 25.21 11.88
N VAL A 410 -26.03 25.05 10.61
CA VAL A 410 -25.44 23.82 10.08
C VAL A 410 -24.16 23.46 10.84
N LEU A 411 -23.30 24.45 11.10
CA LEU A 411 -22.08 24.30 11.91
C LEU A 411 -22.42 23.88 13.34
N LYS A 412 -23.38 24.55 13.99
CA LYS A 412 -23.75 24.18 15.36
C LYS A 412 -24.30 22.76 15.47
N ARG A 413 -25.14 22.34 14.53
CA ARG A 413 -25.67 20.96 14.46
C ARG A 413 -24.54 19.95 14.23
N LEU A 414 -23.53 20.30 13.43
CA LEU A 414 -22.36 19.47 13.18
C LEU A 414 -21.49 19.35 14.45
N GLU A 415 -21.25 20.46 15.16
CA GLU A 415 -20.51 20.46 16.43
C GLU A 415 -21.24 19.63 17.50
N ASN A 416 -22.56 19.74 17.61
CA ASN A 416 -23.35 18.89 18.50
C ASN A 416 -23.21 17.39 18.15
N THR A 417 -23.15 17.06 16.85
CA THR A 417 -22.95 15.70 16.35
C THR A 417 -21.55 15.18 16.72
N ARG A 418 -20.52 16.01 16.56
CA ARG A 418 -19.14 15.73 16.99
C ARG A 418 -19.05 15.49 18.49
N ASP A 419 -19.69 16.34 19.30
CA ASP A 419 -19.64 16.25 20.76
C ASP A 419 -20.41 15.02 21.28
N ARG A 420 -21.49 14.59 20.60
CA ARG A 420 -22.13 13.29 20.87
C ARG A 420 -21.20 12.12 20.54
N ASN A 421 -20.53 12.16 19.39
CA ASN A 421 -19.59 11.12 19.01
C ASN A 421 -18.43 10.98 20.00
N TRP A 422 -17.90 12.11 20.52
CA TRP A 422 -16.84 12.07 21.54
C TRP A 422 -17.32 11.50 22.89
N ARG A 423 -18.59 11.68 23.23
CA ARG A 423 -19.19 11.00 24.40
C ARG A 423 -19.28 9.49 24.19
N LEU A 424 -19.68 9.03 23.00
CA LEU A 424 -19.70 7.60 22.65
C LEU A 424 -18.31 6.96 22.63
N TYR A 425 -17.26 7.74 22.32
CA TYR A 425 -15.87 7.29 22.36
C TYR A 425 -15.38 7.02 23.79
N ASN A 426 -15.72 7.90 24.74
CA ASN A 426 -15.26 7.85 26.14
C ASN A 426 -16.21 7.08 27.06
N GLY A 427 -17.43 6.75 26.61
CA GLY A 427 -18.45 6.11 27.43
C GLY A 427 -18.28 4.59 27.50
N ASP A 428 -18.31 4.04 28.72
CA ASP A 428 -18.22 2.59 28.94
C ASP A 428 -19.49 1.83 28.52
N ASP A 429 -20.65 2.50 28.44
CA ASP A 429 -21.95 1.91 28.06
C ASP A 429 -22.52 2.56 26.79
N TRP A 430 -21.69 2.67 25.76
CA TRP A 430 -22.08 3.24 24.47
C TRP A 430 -23.26 2.49 23.82
N GLN A 431 -23.41 1.18 24.09
CA GLN A 431 -24.52 0.35 23.57
C GLN A 431 -25.90 0.87 23.99
N ARG A 432 -26.02 1.31 25.25
CA ARG A 432 -27.24 1.96 25.75
C ARG A 432 -27.41 3.35 25.14
N GLN A 433 -26.33 4.14 25.08
CA GLN A 433 -26.37 5.53 24.61
C GLN A 433 -26.77 5.68 23.14
N ILE A 434 -26.50 4.70 22.27
CA ILE A 434 -26.98 4.72 20.87
C ILE A 434 -28.52 4.75 20.80
N ARG A 435 -29.20 4.12 21.76
CA ARG A 435 -30.67 4.02 21.78
C ARG A 435 -31.37 5.26 22.34
N GLU A 436 -30.61 6.17 22.94
CA GLU A 436 -31.15 7.39 23.53
C GLU A 436 -31.37 8.46 22.46
N ILE A 437 -32.52 9.13 22.52
CA ILE A 437 -32.81 10.26 21.62
C ILE A 437 -31.91 11.44 22.01
N PRO A 438 -31.15 12.03 21.07
CA PRO A 438 -30.30 13.17 21.38
C PRO A 438 -31.11 14.34 21.94
N ALA A 439 -30.69 14.88 23.09
CA ALA A 439 -31.33 16.04 23.71
C ALA A 439 -31.12 17.36 22.94
N VAL A 440 -30.11 17.40 22.06
CA VAL A 440 -29.77 18.56 21.22
C VAL A 440 -29.88 18.17 19.74
N PRO A 441 -30.17 19.12 18.83
CA PRO A 441 -30.21 18.84 17.40
C PRO A 441 -28.85 18.33 16.89
N THR A 442 -28.86 17.15 16.27
CA THR A 442 -27.70 16.49 15.63
C THR A 442 -28.10 15.93 14.28
N TYR A 443 -27.12 15.70 13.40
CA TYR A 443 -27.34 14.90 12.20
C TYR A 443 -27.46 13.42 12.53
N ARG A 444 -28.34 12.69 11.84
CA ARG A 444 -28.42 11.22 11.94
C ARG A 444 -27.46 10.55 10.97
N SER A 445 -27.27 11.16 9.80
CA SER A 445 -26.40 10.65 8.76
C SER A 445 -25.68 11.77 8.00
N GLY A 446 -24.61 11.42 7.29
CA GLY A 446 -23.95 12.34 6.36
C GLY A 446 -24.87 12.77 5.22
N ASN A 447 -25.89 11.98 4.87
CA ASN A 447 -26.87 12.33 3.84
C ASN A 447 -27.76 13.51 4.25
N ASP A 448 -28.10 13.62 5.54
CA ASP A 448 -28.86 14.76 6.07
C ASP A 448 -28.04 16.05 5.95
N PHE A 449 -26.75 15.97 6.27
CA PHE A 449 -25.81 17.09 6.10
C PHE A 449 -25.62 17.46 4.63
N LEU A 450 -25.41 16.47 3.75
CA LEU A 450 -25.30 16.67 2.31
C LEU A 450 -26.54 17.33 1.70
N ALA A 451 -27.74 16.97 2.18
CA ALA A 451 -28.98 17.54 1.69
C ALA A 451 -29.04 19.06 1.93
N GLU A 452 -28.58 19.53 3.10
CA GLU A 452 -28.51 20.96 3.40
C GLU A 452 -27.45 21.69 2.56
N LEU A 453 -26.28 21.08 2.34
CA LEU A 453 -25.26 21.67 1.46
C LEU A 453 -25.76 21.79 0.02
N ARG A 454 -26.46 20.76 -0.50
CA ARG A 454 -27.07 20.80 -1.83
C ARG A 454 -28.21 21.81 -1.92
N MET A 455 -28.96 22.04 -0.84
CA MET A 455 -29.96 23.12 -0.79
C MET A 455 -29.30 24.49 -0.95
N ILE A 456 -28.18 24.73 -0.27
CA ILE A 456 -27.38 25.96 -0.41
C ILE A 456 -26.86 26.08 -1.85
N GLN A 457 -26.32 24.99 -2.42
CA GLN A 457 -25.83 24.97 -3.80
C GLN A 457 -26.93 25.31 -4.81
N ARG A 458 -28.11 24.70 -4.69
CA ARG A 458 -29.27 24.99 -5.55
C ARG A 458 -29.68 26.46 -5.48
N ASN A 459 -29.69 27.05 -4.28
CA ASN A 459 -30.00 28.47 -4.09
C ASN A 459 -29.00 29.39 -4.80
N LEU A 460 -27.68 29.12 -4.65
CA LEU A 460 -26.65 29.89 -5.33
C LEU A 460 -26.74 29.72 -6.86
N SER A 461 -26.90 28.49 -7.34
CA SER A 461 -26.97 28.23 -8.78
C SER A 461 -28.20 28.87 -9.45
N ALA A 462 -29.34 28.93 -8.74
CA ALA A 462 -30.55 29.58 -9.25
C ALA A 462 -30.37 31.08 -9.47
N THR A 463 -29.42 31.71 -8.78
CA THR A 463 -29.08 33.13 -8.95
C THR A 463 -27.85 33.36 -9.85
N GLY A 464 -27.36 32.30 -10.49
CA GLY A 464 -26.18 32.36 -11.36
C GLY A 464 -24.84 32.38 -10.62
N LEU A 465 -24.83 32.12 -9.31
CA LEU A 465 -23.61 32.05 -8.50
C LEU A 465 -23.14 30.61 -8.35
N SER A 466 -21.82 30.42 -8.41
CA SER A 466 -21.14 29.15 -8.09
C SER A 466 -20.10 29.40 -7.00
N CYS A 467 -20.00 28.49 -6.04
CA CYS A 467 -19.00 28.56 -4.97
C CYS A 467 -18.14 27.28 -4.99
N ARG A 468 -16.86 27.44 -5.37
CA ARG A 468 -15.93 26.32 -5.53
C ARG A 468 -15.68 25.60 -4.20
N GLU A 469 -15.61 26.34 -3.11
CA GLU A 469 -15.40 25.81 -1.76
C GLU A 469 -16.60 24.96 -1.33
N LEU A 470 -17.83 25.37 -1.68
CA LEU A 470 -19.04 24.59 -1.41
C LEU A 470 -19.09 23.32 -2.27
N GLU A 471 -18.76 23.42 -3.55
CA GLU A 471 -18.66 22.25 -4.44
C GLU A 471 -17.61 21.25 -3.96
N THR A 472 -16.48 21.76 -3.44
CA THR A 472 -15.42 20.93 -2.87
C THR A 472 -15.92 20.23 -1.61
N LEU A 473 -16.60 20.94 -0.70
CA LEU A 473 -17.19 20.34 0.50
C LEU A 473 -18.25 19.29 0.16
N ILE A 474 -19.13 19.55 -0.81
CA ILE A 474 -20.13 18.58 -1.28
C ILE A 474 -19.44 17.31 -1.79
N CYS A 475 -18.41 17.47 -2.63
CA CYS A 475 -17.61 16.36 -3.12
C CYS A 475 -16.96 15.58 -1.96
N GLN A 476 -16.39 16.26 -0.97
CA GLN A 476 -15.81 15.63 0.22
C GLN A 476 -16.86 14.86 1.05
N VAL A 477 -18.08 15.37 1.19
CA VAL A 477 -19.17 14.68 1.90
C VAL A 477 -19.64 13.44 1.13
N GLU A 478 -19.70 13.50 -0.19
CA GLU A 478 -20.07 12.35 -1.03
C GLU A 478 -18.99 11.27 -1.07
N ILE A 479 -17.72 11.62 -0.86
CA ILE A 479 -16.61 10.67 -0.82
C ILE A 479 -16.47 10.04 0.58
N TYR A 480 -16.48 10.86 1.64
CA TYR A 480 -16.10 10.42 2.99
C TYR A 480 -17.28 10.14 3.92
N GLY A 481 -18.47 10.69 3.64
CA GLY A 481 -19.60 10.63 4.54
C GLY A 481 -19.23 11.04 5.98
N PHE A 482 -19.78 10.35 6.98
CA PHE A 482 -19.38 10.50 8.39
C PHE A 482 -18.47 9.37 8.88
N THR A 483 -17.80 8.68 7.97
CA THR A 483 -17.02 7.47 8.26
C THR A 483 -15.54 7.61 7.92
N LEU A 484 -15.16 8.56 7.04
CA LEU A 484 -13.80 8.81 6.55
C LEU A 484 -13.21 7.65 5.72
N ALA A 485 -13.00 6.48 6.32
CA ALA A 485 -12.56 5.27 5.64
C ALA A 485 -13.42 4.08 6.08
N HIS A 486 -13.66 3.14 5.18
CA HIS A 486 -14.38 1.91 5.51
C HIS A 486 -13.50 1.00 6.38
N LEU A 487 -14.04 0.39 7.44
CA LEU A 487 -13.34 -0.63 8.20
C LEU A 487 -13.61 -2.00 7.59
N ASP A 488 -12.56 -2.74 7.26
CA ASP A 488 -12.69 -4.16 6.91
C ASP A 488 -12.36 -5.01 8.14
N MET A 489 -13.28 -5.90 8.50
CA MET A 489 -13.03 -6.91 9.54
C MET A 489 -12.24 -8.07 8.95
N ARG A 490 -11.32 -8.65 9.73
CA ARG A 490 -10.57 -9.85 9.31
C ARG A 490 -10.33 -10.79 10.48
N GLN A 491 -10.60 -12.08 10.28
CA GLN A 491 -10.34 -13.14 11.26
C GLN A 491 -10.02 -14.48 10.55
N GLU A 492 -9.28 -15.38 11.19
CA GLU A 492 -8.98 -16.71 10.65
C GLU A 492 -10.19 -17.67 10.72
N SER A 493 -10.35 -18.53 9.71
CA SER A 493 -11.43 -19.51 9.55
C SER A 493 -11.60 -20.45 10.75
N SER A 494 -10.50 -20.90 11.35
CA SER A 494 -10.52 -21.78 12.53
C SER A 494 -11.28 -21.18 13.72
N ARG A 495 -11.27 -19.86 13.88
CA ARG A 495 -12.01 -19.21 14.98
C ARG A 495 -13.52 -19.31 14.78
N HIS A 496 -13.99 -19.31 13.53
CA HIS A 496 -15.42 -19.42 13.20
C HIS A 496 -15.91 -20.84 13.40
N SER A 497 -15.19 -21.82 12.85
CA SER A 497 -15.52 -23.25 13.01
C SER A 497 -15.49 -23.70 14.47
N ASP A 498 -14.48 -23.30 15.25
CA ASP A 498 -14.42 -23.57 16.70
C ASP A 498 -15.62 -22.95 17.45
N THR A 499 -15.98 -21.70 17.13
CA THR A 499 -17.12 -20.99 17.73
C THR A 499 -18.43 -21.73 17.43
N ILE A 500 -18.64 -22.14 16.18
CA ILE A 500 -19.83 -22.88 15.77
C ILE A 500 -19.87 -24.27 16.39
N SER A 501 -18.72 -24.95 16.49
CA SER A 501 -18.62 -26.24 17.15
C SER A 501 -19.03 -26.17 18.62
N GLU A 502 -18.52 -25.18 19.36
CA GLU A 502 -18.86 -24.99 20.78
C GLU A 502 -20.34 -24.64 20.97
N ILE A 503 -20.90 -23.76 20.12
CA ILE A 503 -22.34 -23.42 20.14
C ILE A 503 -23.20 -24.65 19.83
N ALA A 504 -22.86 -25.41 18.79
CA ALA A 504 -23.63 -26.57 18.37
C ALA A 504 -23.58 -27.71 19.40
N GLU A 505 -22.44 -27.92 20.04
CA GLU A 505 -22.26 -28.87 21.14
C GLU A 505 -23.10 -28.48 22.36
N TYR A 506 -23.06 -27.20 22.77
CA TYR A 506 -23.85 -26.69 23.88
C TYR A 506 -25.36 -26.89 23.66
N LEU A 507 -25.85 -26.64 22.44
CA LEU A 507 -27.27 -26.80 22.09
C LEU A 507 -27.67 -28.24 21.78
N GLN A 508 -26.71 -29.16 21.64
CA GLN A 508 -26.91 -30.55 21.22
C GLN A 508 -27.74 -30.68 19.92
N VAL A 509 -27.47 -29.81 18.95
CA VAL A 509 -28.22 -29.74 17.67
C VAL A 509 -27.66 -30.62 16.56
N LEU A 510 -26.44 -31.15 16.73
CA LEU A 510 -25.76 -32.01 15.77
C LEU A 510 -25.51 -33.41 16.34
N PRO A 511 -25.49 -34.45 15.50
CA PRO A 511 -25.29 -35.84 15.94
C PRO A 511 -23.84 -36.16 16.33
N LYS A 512 -22.87 -35.37 15.85
CA LYS A 512 -21.44 -35.43 16.16
C LYS A 512 -20.87 -34.02 16.21
N CYS A 513 -19.65 -33.86 16.72
CA CYS A 513 -18.98 -32.56 16.78
C CYS A 513 -18.92 -31.91 15.40
N TYR A 514 -19.16 -30.60 15.32
CA TYR A 514 -19.18 -29.88 14.05
C TYR A 514 -17.87 -30.03 13.27
N ASN A 515 -16.74 -29.95 13.98
CA ASN A 515 -15.41 -30.11 13.39
C ASN A 515 -15.14 -31.54 12.85
N GLU A 516 -15.97 -32.54 13.18
CA GLU A 516 -15.90 -33.91 12.65
C GLU A 516 -16.86 -34.18 11.48
N LEU A 517 -17.69 -33.20 11.11
CA LEU A 517 -18.48 -33.25 9.88
C LEU A 517 -17.58 -33.12 8.66
N SER A 518 -17.90 -33.86 7.60
CA SER A 518 -17.34 -33.65 6.26
C SER A 518 -17.82 -32.31 5.68
N GLU A 519 -17.11 -31.78 4.69
CA GLU A 519 -17.47 -30.51 4.06
C GLU A 519 -18.93 -30.50 3.57
N SER A 520 -19.34 -31.55 2.84
CA SER A 520 -20.72 -31.67 2.37
C SER A 520 -21.78 -31.69 3.48
N GLU A 521 -21.47 -32.31 4.63
CA GLU A 521 -22.36 -32.32 5.80
C GLU A 521 -22.44 -30.92 6.42
N ARG A 522 -21.31 -30.20 6.53
CA ARG A 522 -21.25 -28.82 7.03
C ARG A 522 -22.02 -27.86 6.13
N THR A 523 -21.74 -27.86 4.83
CA THR A 523 -22.40 -26.98 3.85
C THR A 523 -23.93 -27.19 3.89
N LEU A 524 -24.38 -28.44 3.92
CA LEU A 524 -25.81 -28.76 3.96
C LEU A 524 -26.47 -28.26 5.26
N TRP A 525 -25.83 -28.51 6.40
CA TRP A 525 -26.35 -28.06 7.70
C TRP A 525 -26.39 -26.53 7.79
N LEU A 526 -25.30 -25.84 7.44
CA LEU A 526 -25.23 -24.38 7.43
C LEU A 526 -26.27 -23.77 6.49
N ALA A 527 -26.40 -24.30 5.27
CA ALA A 527 -27.38 -23.82 4.30
C ALA A 527 -28.83 -23.97 4.79
N THR A 528 -29.11 -25.05 5.53
CA THR A 528 -30.42 -25.27 6.16
C THR A 528 -30.64 -24.30 7.31
N GLU A 529 -29.64 -24.16 8.18
CA GLU A 529 -29.74 -23.31 9.38
C GLU A 529 -29.82 -21.82 9.04
N LEU A 530 -29.17 -21.39 7.95
CA LEU A 530 -29.28 -20.04 7.39
C LEU A 530 -30.68 -19.68 6.88
N GLN A 531 -31.59 -20.66 6.71
CA GLN A 531 -32.97 -20.40 6.32
C GLN A 531 -33.93 -20.34 7.52
N THR A 532 -33.48 -20.77 8.71
CA THR A 532 -34.31 -20.74 9.92
C THR A 532 -34.34 -19.34 10.53
N ARG A 533 -35.37 -19.05 11.34
CA ARG A 533 -35.43 -17.84 12.19
C ARG A 533 -35.12 -18.11 13.67
N ARG A 534 -34.82 -19.36 13.99
CA ARG A 534 -34.51 -19.78 15.36
C ARG A 534 -33.13 -19.21 15.73
N PRO A 535 -33.00 -18.49 16.85
CA PRO A 535 -31.68 -18.09 17.35
C PRO A 535 -30.94 -19.31 17.90
N LEU A 536 -29.66 -19.38 17.60
CA LEU A 536 -28.71 -20.35 18.15
C LEU A 536 -27.98 -19.78 19.36
N ILE A 537 -27.67 -18.49 19.36
CA ILE A 537 -26.84 -17.89 20.40
C ILE A 537 -27.71 -17.41 21.57
N PRO A 538 -27.54 -17.96 22.80
CA PRO A 538 -28.25 -17.47 23.98
C PRO A 538 -27.84 -16.03 24.36
N THR A 539 -28.70 -15.35 25.13
CA THR A 539 -28.43 -13.98 25.57
C THR A 539 -27.23 -13.91 26.53
N GLU A 540 -27.23 -14.76 27.56
CA GLU A 540 -26.04 -15.02 28.36
C GLU A 540 -25.09 -15.90 27.55
N LEU A 541 -23.80 -15.58 27.54
CA LEU A 541 -22.79 -16.30 26.75
C LEU A 541 -22.01 -17.28 27.66
N PRO A 542 -22.43 -18.56 27.78
CA PRO A 542 -21.79 -19.53 28.66
C PRO A 542 -20.54 -20.18 28.05
N PHE A 543 -19.98 -19.61 26.99
CA PHE A 543 -18.89 -20.21 26.21
C PHE A 543 -17.52 -19.73 26.69
N SER A 544 -16.48 -20.31 26.10
CA SER A 544 -15.10 -19.87 26.29
C SER A 544 -14.90 -18.39 25.94
N GLU A 545 -13.90 -17.73 26.55
CA GLU A 545 -13.57 -16.32 26.28
C GLU A 545 -13.39 -16.06 24.77
N LYS A 546 -12.77 -17.02 24.09
CA LYS A 546 -12.53 -17.04 22.66
C LYS A 546 -13.83 -17.04 21.84
N THR A 547 -14.81 -17.85 22.20
CA THR A 547 -16.11 -17.93 21.51
C THR A 547 -16.94 -16.70 21.83
N ASN A 548 -16.92 -16.22 23.08
CA ASN A 548 -17.59 -14.99 23.48
C ASN A 548 -17.06 -13.77 22.70
N GLU A 549 -15.74 -13.64 22.54
CA GLU A 549 -15.12 -12.57 21.75
C GLU A 549 -15.57 -12.62 20.27
N ALA A 550 -15.65 -13.81 19.68
CA ALA A 550 -16.11 -13.98 18.30
C ALA A 550 -17.58 -13.52 18.16
N VAL A 551 -18.46 -13.93 19.06
CA VAL A 551 -19.87 -13.51 19.07
C VAL A 551 -20.01 -12.01 19.28
N GLU A 552 -19.31 -11.43 20.26
CA GLU A 552 -19.33 -9.99 20.53
C GLU A 552 -18.81 -9.17 19.34
N THR A 553 -17.88 -9.71 18.56
CA THR A 553 -17.40 -9.05 17.34
C THR A 553 -18.52 -8.81 16.33
N PHE A 554 -19.39 -9.81 16.08
CA PHE A 554 -20.52 -9.65 15.18
C PHE A 554 -21.60 -8.71 15.77
N ARG A 555 -21.82 -8.76 17.08
CA ARG A 555 -22.72 -7.81 17.79
C ARG A 555 -22.23 -6.36 17.64
N ILE A 556 -20.93 -6.12 17.79
CA ILE A 556 -20.34 -4.80 17.56
C ILE A 556 -20.45 -4.37 16.11
N LEU A 557 -20.24 -5.28 15.15
CA LEU A 557 -20.42 -4.97 13.73
C LEU A 557 -21.84 -4.48 13.44
N ARG A 558 -22.86 -5.14 14.02
CA ARG A 558 -24.25 -4.67 13.94
C ARG A 558 -24.42 -3.28 14.55
N ALA A 559 -23.85 -3.04 15.72
CA ALA A 559 -23.97 -1.73 16.39
C ALA A 559 -23.25 -0.61 15.61
N LEU A 560 -22.09 -0.91 15.00
CA LEU A 560 -21.39 0.00 14.10
C LEU A 560 -22.29 0.39 12.92
N GLN A 561 -22.92 -0.57 12.25
CA GLN A 561 -23.81 -0.27 11.13
C GLN A 561 -25.06 0.53 11.56
N GLN A 562 -25.55 0.35 12.78
CA GLN A 562 -26.69 1.10 13.32
C GLN A 562 -26.35 2.57 13.59
N GLU A 563 -25.18 2.84 14.15
CA GLU A 563 -24.75 4.20 14.52
C GLU A 563 -24.07 4.95 13.36
N PHE A 564 -23.30 4.25 12.53
CA PHE A 564 -22.50 4.84 11.45
C PHE A 564 -23.07 4.64 10.05
N GLY A 565 -24.13 3.86 9.92
CA GLY A 565 -24.64 3.41 8.64
C GLY A 565 -23.89 2.18 8.13
N PRO A 566 -24.46 1.42 7.19
CA PRO A 566 -23.88 0.15 6.75
C PRO A 566 -22.49 0.32 6.14
N GLU A 567 -22.19 1.46 5.52
CA GLU A 567 -20.93 1.72 4.83
C GLU A 567 -19.71 1.72 5.76
N ILE A 568 -19.84 1.93 7.08
CA ILE A 568 -18.67 1.91 7.99
C ILE A 568 -17.93 0.58 7.93
N CYS A 569 -18.65 -0.53 7.78
CA CYS A 569 -18.08 -1.87 7.83
C CYS A 569 -19.00 -2.86 7.12
N GLN A 570 -18.67 -3.17 5.87
CA GLN A 570 -19.40 -4.14 5.04
C GLN A 570 -18.56 -5.38 4.73
N THR A 571 -17.22 -5.25 4.70
CA THR A 571 -16.33 -6.36 4.36
C THR A 571 -15.95 -7.17 5.59
N TYR A 572 -16.10 -8.49 5.50
CA TYR A 572 -15.54 -9.45 6.45
C TYR A 572 -14.63 -10.43 5.71
N VAL A 573 -13.32 -10.30 5.92
CA VAL A 573 -12.29 -11.15 5.32
C VAL A 573 -12.03 -12.37 6.19
N ILE A 574 -12.00 -13.55 5.59
CA ILE A 574 -11.70 -14.82 6.26
C ILE A 574 -10.31 -15.29 5.87
N SER A 575 -9.33 -15.16 6.77
CA SER A 575 -7.98 -15.70 6.54
C SER A 575 -8.00 -17.22 6.53
N MET A 576 -7.07 -17.84 5.79
CA MET A 576 -6.96 -19.30 5.68
C MET A 576 -8.30 -19.94 5.25
N SER A 577 -8.93 -19.38 4.22
CA SER A 577 -10.12 -19.98 3.62
C SER A 577 -9.73 -21.22 2.81
N HIS A 578 -10.38 -22.34 3.08
CA HIS A 578 -10.10 -23.64 2.46
C HIS A 578 -11.31 -24.19 1.72
N GLU A 579 -12.52 -24.03 2.27
CA GLU A 579 -13.73 -24.70 1.82
C GLU A 579 -14.94 -23.74 1.76
N ALA A 580 -16.08 -24.22 1.24
CA ALA A 580 -17.29 -23.39 1.13
C ALA A 580 -17.94 -23.14 2.50
N SER A 581 -17.80 -24.07 3.45
CA SER A 581 -18.31 -23.91 4.82
C SER A 581 -17.77 -22.67 5.50
N ASP A 582 -16.49 -22.31 5.29
CA ASP A 582 -15.85 -21.16 5.94
C ASP A 582 -16.66 -19.87 5.76
N LEU A 583 -17.17 -19.62 4.54
CA LEU A 583 -18.00 -18.43 4.28
C LEU A 583 -19.39 -18.54 4.90
N LEU A 584 -19.99 -19.73 4.85
CA LEU A 584 -21.32 -19.98 5.39
C LEU A 584 -21.34 -19.91 6.93
N GLU A 585 -20.24 -20.28 7.58
CA GLU A 585 -20.01 -20.15 9.02
C GLU A 585 -20.08 -18.67 9.45
N VAL A 586 -19.37 -17.80 8.74
CA VAL A 586 -19.42 -16.35 8.98
C VAL A 586 -20.83 -15.80 8.71
N LEU A 587 -21.51 -16.25 7.65
CA LEU A 587 -22.90 -15.86 7.41
C LEU A 587 -23.84 -16.30 8.53
N LEU A 588 -23.62 -17.47 9.13
CA LEU A 588 -24.43 -17.95 10.24
C LEU A 588 -24.21 -17.06 11.47
N LEU A 589 -22.97 -16.71 11.79
CA LEU A 589 -22.68 -15.77 12.89
C LEU A 589 -23.24 -14.36 12.59
N ALA A 590 -23.22 -13.93 11.33
CA ALA A 590 -23.83 -12.68 10.89
C ALA A 590 -25.36 -12.70 11.04
N LYS A 591 -26.03 -13.82 10.72
CA LYS A 591 -27.46 -14.03 10.97
C LYS A 591 -27.79 -13.84 12.44
N GLU A 592 -27.04 -14.47 13.33
CA GLU A 592 -27.28 -14.41 14.78
C GLU A 592 -27.10 -12.98 15.34
N ALA A 593 -26.25 -12.16 14.73
CA ALA A 593 -26.11 -10.74 15.06
C ALA A 593 -27.13 -9.81 14.35
N GLY A 594 -27.99 -10.35 13.47
CA GLY A 594 -28.97 -9.58 12.71
C GLY A 594 -28.40 -8.79 11.54
N LEU A 595 -27.25 -9.22 11.00
CA LEU A 595 -26.61 -8.68 9.79
C LEU A 595 -27.05 -9.40 8.51
N TYR A 596 -27.55 -10.63 8.65
CA TYR A 596 -28.19 -11.40 7.58
C TYR A 596 -29.63 -11.73 7.97
N ASP A 597 -30.59 -11.41 7.10
CA ASP A 597 -31.99 -11.74 7.30
C ASP A 597 -32.38 -12.99 6.50
N PRO A 598 -32.69 -14.12 7.17
CA PRO A 598 -33.05 -15.37 6.51
C PRO A 598 -34.37 -15.27 5.72
N ALA A 599 -35.26 -14.33 6.06
CA ALA A 599 -36.55 -14.18 5.38
C ALA A 599 -36.43 -13.51 4.02
N THR A 600 -35.65 -12.41 3.97
CA THR A 600 -35.46 -11.62 2.75
C THR A 600 -34.24 -12.10 1.96
N GLY A 601 -33.32 -12.82 2.59
CA GLY A 601 -32.03 -13.22 2.02
C GLY A 601 -31.07 -12.03 1.88
N ILE A 602 -31.33 -10.91 2.55
CA ILE A 602 -30.51 -9.71 2.47
C ILE A 602 -29.41 -9.79 3.54
N SER A 603 -28.16 -9.61 3.10
CA SER A 603 -27.01 -9.42 3.99
C SER A 603 -26.53 -7.97 3.90
N THR A 604 -26.22 -7.35 5.04
CA THR A 604 -25.43 -6.10 5.08
C THR A 604 -23.92 -6.36 5.06
N LEU A 605 -23.51 -7.62 5.15
CA LEU A 605 -22.11 -8.06 5.18
C LEU A 605 -21.73 -8.78 3.88
N GLN A 606 -20.60 -8.39 3.31
CA GLN A 606 -19.90 -9.05 2.22
C GLN A 606 -18.80 -9.92 2.81
N VAL A 607 -18.98 -11.23 2.73
CA VAL A 607 -18.00 -12.21 3.20
C VAL A 607 -16.99 -12.48 2.09
N VAL A 608 -15.71 -12.25 2.40
CA VAL A 608 -14.60 -12.28 1.44
C VAL A 608 -13.64 -13.40 1.84
N PRO A 609 -13.53 -14.49 1.06
CA PRO A 609 -12.54 -15.52 1.33
C PRO A 609 -11.15 -14.99 0.97
N LEU A 610 -10.16 -15.29 1.82
CA LEU A 610 -8.76 -15.04 1.56
C LEU A 610 -8.04 -16.39 1.35
N PHE A 611 -7.70 -16.67 0.09
CA PHE A 611 -6.93 -17.85 -0.30
C PHE A 611 -5.43 -17.52 -0.22
N GLU A 612 -4.72 -18.11 0.74
CA GLU A 612 -3.34 -17.74 1.09
C GLU A 612 -2.29 -18.76 0.65
N THR A 613 -2.63 -20.04 0.52
CA THR A 613 -1.70 -21.10 0.09
C THR A 613 -1.88 -21.43 -1.39
N VAL A 614 -0.90 -22.09 -2.01
CA VAL A 614 -1.01 -22.51 -3.43
C VAL A 614 -2.13 -23.52 -3.62
N GLU A 615 -2.29 -24.43 -2.67
CA GLU A 615 -3.34 -25.44 -2.65
C GLU A 615 -4.72 -24.79 -2.53
N ASP A 616 -4.85 -23.72 -1.73
CA ASP A 616 -6.07 -22.92 -1.65
C ASP A 616 -6.35 -22.15 -2.94
N LEU A 617 -5.33 -21.53 -3.55
CA LEU A 617 -5.47 -20.85 -4.84
C LEU A 617 -5.95 -21.79 -5.96
N LYS A 618 -5.45 -23.04 -5.96
CA LYS A 618 -5.90 -24.08 -6.90
C LYS A 618 -7.33 -24.55 -6.62
N ARG A 619 -7.75 -24.61 -5.36
CA ARG A 619 -9.11 -25.00 -4.96
C ARG A 619 -10.13 -23.88 -5.08
N ALA A 620 -9.70 -22.62 -5.07
CA ALA A 620 -10.57 -21.45 -5.06
C ALA A 620 -11.70 -21.49 -6.10
N PRO A 621 -11.48 -21.89 -7.38
CA PRO A 621 -12.56 -21.99 -8.35
C PRO A 621 -13.62 -23.03 -7.98
N ALA A 622 -13.23 -24.18 -7.44
CA ALA A 622 -14.17 -25.21 -7.01
C ALA A 622 -14.99 -24.74 -5.80
N VAL A 623 -14.33 -24.14 -4.79
CA VAL A 623 -15.00 -23.57 -3.60
C VAL A 623 -16.05 -22.54 -3.99
N MET A 624 -15.67 -21.58 -4.84
CA MET A 624 -16.59 -20.54 -5.29
C MET A 624 -17.72 -21.07 -6.18
N THR A 625 -17.45 -22.10 -6.99
CA THR A 625 -18.50 -22.77 -7.78
C THR A 625 -19.55 -23.40 -6.86
N SER A 626 -19.13 -24.15 -5.84
CA SER A 626 -20.03 -24.74 -4.85
C SER A 626 -20.93 -23.70 -4.18
N LEU A 627 -20.38 -22.52 -3.85
CA LEU A 627 -21.16 -21.41 -3.29
C LEU A 627 -22.13 -20.80 -4.29
N PHE A 628 -21.71 -20.61 -5.55
CA PHE A 628 -22.57 -20.05 -6.60
C PHE A 628 -23.70 -21.00 -7.01
N GLU A 629 -23.56 -22.30 -6.77
CA GLU A 629 -24.63 -23.28 -6.97
C GLU A 629 -25.71 -23.20 -5.86
N LEU A 630 -25.42 -22.60 -4.69
CA LEU A 630 -26.38 -22.47 -3.61
C LEU A 630 -27.40 -21.33 -3.87
N PRO A 631 -28.71 -21.63 -3.95
CA PRO A 631 -29.75 -20.61 -4.17
C PRO A 631 -29.73 -19.47 -3.14
N LEU A 632 -29.51 -19.80 -1.86
CA LEU A 632 -29.46 -18.79 -0.79
C LEU A 632 -28.32 -17.80 -0.99
N TYR A 633 -27.17 -18.28 -1.45
CA TYR A 633 -25.97 -17.46 -1.61
C TYR A 633 -26.12 -16.56 -2.84
N ARG A 634 -26.68 -17.07 -3.94
CA ARG A 634 -27.04 -16.25 -5.09
C ARG A 634 -28.06 -15.17 -4.75
N ALA A 635 -29.08 -15.53 -3.98
CA ALA A 635 -30.08 -14.57 -3.50
C ALA A 635 -29.41 -13.48 -2.66
N MET A 636 -28.49 -13.85 -1.76
CA MET A 636 -27.72 -12.89 -0.98
C MET A 636 -26.91 -11.93 -1.85
N LEU A 637 -26.17 -12.44 -2.83
CA LEU A 637 -25.38 -11.60 -3.74
C LEU A 637 -26.25 -10.66 -4.57
N ALA A 638 -27.43 -11.10 -5.00
CA ALA A 638 -28.38 -10.25 -5.73
C ALA A 638 -29.02 -9.17 -4.84
N GLY A 639 -28.88 -9.26 -3.51
CA GLY A 639 -29.53 -8.37 -2.55
C GLY A 639 -30.94 -8.80 -2.17
N GLY A 640 -31.20 -10.10 -2.11
CA GLY A 640 -32.41 -10.74 -1.59
C GLY A 640 -33.12 -11.67 -2.56
N TYR A 641 -33.97 -12.56 -2.01
CA TYR A 641 -34.72 -13.57 -2.77
C TYR A 641 -35.66 -12.97 -3.82
N GLU A 642 -36.32 -11.86 -3.52
CA GLU A 642 -37.24 -11.21 -4.48
C GLU A 642 -36.52 -10.66 -5.70
N ARG A 643 -35.36 -10.04 -5.48
CA ARG A 643 -34.54 -9.47 -6.55
C ARG A 643 -33.94 -10.56 -7.42
N TRP A 644 -33.43 -11.63 -6.81
CA TRP A 644 -32.91 -12.77 -7.54
C TRP A 644 -33.96 -13.45 -8.41
N LYS A 645 -35.21 -13.59 -7.92
CA LYS A 645 -36.33 -14.11 -8.73
C LYS A 645 -36.61 -13.22 -9.95
N LYS A 646 -36.71 -11.90 -9.76
CA LYS A 646 -36.92 -10.94 -10.86
C LYS A 646 -35.78 -10.98 -11.89
N GLU A 647 -34.53 -11.03 -11.43
CA GLU A 647 -33.36 -11.11 -12.33
C GLU A 647 -33.37 -12.41 -13.15
N ASN A 648 -33.79 -13.53 -12.57
CA ASN A 648 -33.93 -14.80 -13.29
C ASN A 648 -35.08 -14.77 -14.32
N GLU A 649 -36.22 -14.19 -13.98
CA GLU A 649 -37.37 -14.04 -14.90
C GLU A 649 -37.01 -13.14 -16.10
N GLU A 650 -36.35 -12.00 -15.86
CA GLU A 650 -35.88 -11.10 -16.93
C GLU A 650 -34.80 -11.72 -17.83
N SER A 651 -33.93 -12.55 -17.25
CA SER A 651 -32.87 -13.25 -18.00
C SER A 651 -33.45 -14.32 -18.94
N GLN A 652 -34.50 -15.02 -18.51
CA GLN A 652 -35.20 -15.99 -19.35
C GLN A 652 -35.90 -15.32 -20.54
N LEU A 653 -36.51 -14.14 -20.35
CA LEU A 653 -37.16 -13.37 -21.43
C LEU A 653 -36.16 -12.81 -22.46
N LYS A 654 -34.92 -12.49 -22.06
CA LYS A 654 -33.88 -11.97 -22.96
C LYS A 654 -33.20 -13.05 -23.81
N GLN A 655 -33.22 -14.32 -23.39
CA GLN A 655 -32.63 -15.42 -24.18
C GLN A 655 -33.38 -15.72 -25.48
N GLU A 656 -34.66 -15.33 -25.60
CA GLU A 656 -35.43 -15.48 -26.85
C GLU A 656 -35.16 -14.37 -27.88
N SER A 657 -34.40 -13.32 -27.52
CA SER A 657 -34.12 -12.16 -28.38
C SER A 657 -32.61 -11.88 -28.50
N THR A 658 -31.98 -12.41 -29.56
CA THR A 658 -30.60 -12.11 -30.06
C THR A 658 -29.38 -12.58 -29.25
N VAL A 659 -28.56 -13.42 -29.90
CA VAL A 659 -27.34 -14.13 -29.43
C VAL A 659 -26.07 -13.24 -29.35
N LEU A 660 -26.17 -11.91 -29.37
CA LEU A 660 -24.98 -11.02 -29.45
C LEU A 660 -24.81 -10.01 -28.31
N ASN A 661 -25.56 -10.10 -27.21
CA ASN A 661 -25.49 -9.12 -26.10
C ASN A 661 -25.33 -9.73 -24.69
N SER A 662 -24.96 -11.00 -24.55
CA SER A 662 -24.93 -11.70 -23.26
C SER A 662 -23.75 -11.37 -22.34
N GLN A 663 -22.72 -10.64 -22.79
CA GLN A 663 -21.51 -10.51 -21.98
C GLN A 663 -21.60 -9.56 -20.76
N PHE A 664 -22.62 -8.70 -20.61
CA PHE A 664 -22.59 -7.69 -19.53
C PHE A 664 -23.95 -7.27 -18.95
N SER A 665 -24.84 -8.22 -18.64
CA SER A 665 -26.10 -7.94 -17.94
C SER A 665 -26.29 -8.83 -16.70
N ASN A 666 -25.73 -8.42 -15.56
CA ASN A 666 -26.32 -8.49 -14.22
C ASN A 666 -25.45 -7.68 -13.26
N GLN A 667 -25.83 -6.42 -13.05
CA GLN A 667 -24.93 -5.36 -12.56
C GLN A 667 -24.88 -5.19 -11.04
N ASN A 668 -25.52 -6.05 -10.24
CA ASN A 668 -25.60 -5.87 -8.77
C ASN A 668 -25.12 -7.04 -7.92
N SER A 669 -24.99 -8.24 -8.49
CA SER A 669 -24.40 -9.38 -7.80
C SER A 669 -22.87 -9.30 -7.87
N LEU A 670 -22.24 -8.86 -6.79
CA LEU A 670 -20.78 -8.70 -6.68
C LEU A 670 -20.23 -9.64 -5.61
N GLN A 671 -19.29 -10.49 -6.00
CA GLN A 671 -18.44 -11.22 -5.06
C GLN A 671 -17.06 -10.57 -5.00
N GLU A 672 -16.55 -10.33 -3.80
CA GLU A 672 -15.16 -9.95 -3.59
C GLU A 672 -14.37 -11.19 -3.12
N VAL A 673 -13.19 -11.42 -3.69
CA VAL A 673 -12.29 -12.52 -3.32
C VAL A 673 -10.90 -11.94 -3.08
N MET A 674 -10.29 -12.29 -1.95
CA MET A 674 -8.96 -11.82 -1.61
C MET A 674 -7.90 -12.88 -1.91
N LEU A 675 -6.77 -12.46 -2.49
CA LEU A 675 -5.66 -13.35 -2.83
C LEU A 675 -4.40 -12.96 -2.04
N GLY A 676 -3.83 -13.92 -1.33
CA GLY A 676 -2.66 -13.74 -0.46
C GLY A 676 -1.34 -14.00 -1.18
N TYR A 677 -0.53 -12.96 -1.38
CA TYR A 677 0.75 -13.09 -2.10
C TYR A 677 1.89 -13.57 -1.20
N SER A 678 2.06 -12.95 -0.03
CA SER A 678 3.24 -13.16 0.81
C SER A 678 3.30 -14.55 1.46
N ASP A 679 2.16 -15.08 1.89
CA ASP A 679 2.08 -16.42 2.49
C ASP A 679 2.25 -17.52 1.43
N SER A 680 1.66 -17.36 0.23
CA SER A 680 1.93 -18.23 -0.93
C SER A 680 3.42 -18.21 -1.29
N ASN A 681 4.04 -17.02 -1.31
CA ASN A 681 5.47 -16.90 -1.60
C ASN A 681 6.35 -17.64 -0.58
N LYS A 682 6.01 -17.57 0.72
CA LYS A 682 6.70 -18.33 1.78
C LYS A 682 6.57 -19.85 1.61
N ASP A 683 5.44 -20.33 1.08
CA ASP A 683 5.23 -21.76 0.85
C ASP A 683 5.92 -22.28 -0.43
N SER A 684 5.88 -21.49 -1.51
CA SER A 684 6.15 -21.99 -2.86
C SER A 684 7.30 -21.33 -3.61
N GLY A 685 7.86 -20.25 -3.09
CA GLY A 685 8.78 -19.38 -3.81
C GLY A 685 8.09 -18.42 -4.78
N PHE A 686 8.88 -17.46 -5.29
CA PHE A 686 8.39 -16.26 -5.96
C PHE A 686 7.71 -16.54 -7.31
N LEU A 687 8.34 -17.33 -8.18
CA LEU A 687 7.80 -17.60 -9.50
C LEU A 687 6.48 -18.38 -9.44
N SER A 688 6.47 -19.43 -8.62
CA SER A 688 5.29 -20.29 -8.48
C SER A 688 4.12 -19.54 -7.86
N SER A 689 4.35 -18.76 -6.80
CA SER A 689 3.28 -17.98 -6.17
C SER A 689 2.65 -16.95 -7.13
N ASN A 690 3.45 -16.20 -7.89
CA ASN A 690 2.92 -15.23 -8.85
C ASN A 690 2.14 -15.90 -9.99
N TRP A 691 2.59 -17.08 -10.45
CA TRP A 691 1.90 -17.83 -11.50
C TRP A 691 0.58 -18.43 -11.03
N GLU A 692 0.54 -19.04 -9.84
CA GLU A 692 -0.68 -19.61 -9.27
C GLU A 692 -1.73 -18.53 -8.99
N ILE A 693 -1.31 -17.34 -8.54
CA ILE A 693 -2.22 -16.20 -8.38
C ILE A 693 -2.77 -15.73 -9.73
N HIS A 694 -1.93 -15.64 -10.77
CA HIS A 694 -2.37 -15.26 -12.11
C HIS A 694 -3.41 -16.26 -12.65
N LYS A 695 -3.17 -17.58 -12.50
CA LYS A 695 -4.12 -18.63 -12.87
C LYS A 695 -5.42 -18.54 -12.05
N ALA A 696 -5.33 -18.36 -10.73
CA ALA A 696 -6.49 -18.28 -9.85
C ALA A 696 -7.39 -17.09 -10.22
N GLN A 697 -6.83 -15.91 -10.47
CA GLN A 697 -7.59 -14.73 -10.91
C GLN A 697 -8.36 -15.00 -12.21
N LYS A 698 -7.69 -15.60 -13.21
CA LYS A 698 -8.31 -15.97 -14.48
C LYS A 698 -9.43 -17.00 -14.29
N ALA A 699 -9.17 -18.05 -13.52
CA ALA A 699 -10.14 -19.11 -13.26
C ALA A 699 -11.38 -18.58 -12.51
N LEU A 700 -11.18 -17.76 -11.46
CA LEU A 700 -12.26 -17.14 -10.69
C LEU A 700 -13.15 -16.24 -11.56
N GLN A 701 -12.54 -15.46 -12.47
CA GLN A 701 -13.29 -14.63 -13.40
C GLN A 701 -14.13 -15.47 -14.38
N ASN A 702 -13.54 -16.54 -14.93
CA ASN A 702 -14.21 -17.43 -15.88
C ASN A 702 -15.39 -18.20 -15.26
N ILE A 703 -15.29 -18.60 -13.98
CA ILE A 703 -16.41 -19.28 -13.32
C ILE A 703 -17.53 -18.33 -12.93
N ALA A 704 -17.25 -17.04 -12.68
CA ALA A 704 -18.26 -16.08 -12.23
C ALA A 704 -19.18 -15.62 -13.37
N GLU A 705 -18.64 -15.55 -14.60
CA GLU A 705 -19.35 -15.06 -15.79
C GLU A 705 -20.62 -15.87 -16.12
N PRO A 706 -20.62 -17.23 -16.17
CA PRO A 706 -21.83 -18.02 -16.38
C PRO A 706 -22.95 -17.80 -15.36
N TYR A 707 -22.59 -17.43 -14.12
CA TYR A 707 -23.58 -17.13 -13.06
C TYR A 707 -24.08 -15.67 -13.09
N GLY A 708 -23.53 -14.83 -13.98
CA GLY A 708 -23.83 -13.40 -14.04
C GLY A 708 -23.34 -12.62 -12.82
N ILE A 709 -22.26 -13.10 -12.18
CA ILE A 709 -21.69 -12.49 -10.96
C ILE A 709 -20.49 -11.64 -11.36
N GLY A 710 -20.49 -10.38 -10.94
CA GLY A 710 -19.30 -9.54 -11.02
C GLY A 710 -18.29 -9.99 -9.97
N LEU A 711 -17.03 -10.10 -10.35
CA LEU A 711 -15.95 -10.38 -9.41
C LEU A 711 -15.17 -9.09 -9.12
N ARG A 712 -14.71 -8.93 -7.88
CA ARG A 712 -13.66 -7.98 -7.51
C ARG A 712 -12.53 -8.74 -6.84
N ILE A 713 -11.34 -8.63 -7.41
CA ILE A 713 -10.13 -9.13 -6.76
C ILE A 713 -9.67 -8.10 -5.73
N PHE A 714 -9.54 -8.57 -4.49
CA PHE A 714 -8.87 -7.86 -3.41
C PHE A 714 -7.42 -8.35 -3.33
N HIS A 715 -6.50 -7.51 -3.79
CA HIS A 715 -5.07 -7.79 -3.79
C HIS A 715 -4.48 -7.58 -2.39
N GLY A 716 -4.07 -8.68 -1.74
CA GLY A 716 -3.46 -8.65 -0.42
C GLY A 716 -2.02 -8.12 -0.37
N ARG A 717 -1.46 -8.13 0.85
CA ARG A 717 -0.07 -7.74 1.13
C ARG A 717 0.92 -8.58 0.31
N GLY A 718 1.91 -7.90 -0.27
CA GLY A 718 3.00 -8.51 -1.03
C GLY A 718 2.82 -8.62 -2.54
N GLY A 719 1.63 -8.28 -3.05
CA GLY A 719 1.40 -8.24 -4.50
C GLY A 719 2.19 -7.15 -5.21
N SER A 720 2.45 -7.36 -6.50
CA SER A 720 3.03 -6.34 -7.41
C SER A 720 2.26 -5.02 -7.41
N VAL A 721 0.95 -5.10 -7.23
CA VAL A 721 0.04 -3.94 -7.25
C VAL A 721 0.17 -3.08 -5.97
N GLY A 722 0.45 -3.68 -4.81
CA GLY A 722 0.53 -2.96 -3.52
C GLY A 722 1.96 -2.51 -3.14
N ARG A 723 2.99 -3.23 -3.59
CA ARG A 723 4.41 -2.95 -3.26
C ARG A 723 5.01 -1.94 -4.24
N GLY A 724 5.03 -0.65 -3.88
CA GLY A 724 5.58 0.47 -4.67
C GLY A 724 7.09 0.41 -4.95
N GLY A 725 7.55 -0.61 -5.68
CA GLY A 725 8.95 -0.88 -6.04
C GLY A 725 9.11 -1.42 -7.45
N GLY A 726 7.99 -1.71 -8.12
CA GLY A 726 7.81 -1.33 -9.51
C GLY A 726 6.67 -0.31 -9.61
N PRO A 727 6.46 0.31 -10.77
CA PRO A 727 5.33 1.21 -10.97
C PRO A 727 4.02 0.43 -10.75
N ALA A 728 3.20 0.81 -9.76
CA ALA A 728 1.89 0.20 -9.50
C ALA A 728 1.02 0.16 -10.78
N TYR A 729 1.21 1.16 -11.65
CA TYR A 729 0.66 1.23 -12.98
C TYR A 729 0.96 0.00 -13.85
N GLU A 730 2.23 -0.39 -14.00
CA GLU A 730 2.61 -1.57 -14.79
C GLU A 730 2.10 -2.87 -14.17
N ALA A 731 2.09 -2.97 -12.84
CA ALA A 731 1.58 -4.14 -12.13
C ALA A 731 0.07 -4.37 -12.36
N ILE A 732 -0.72 -3.28 -12.45
CA ILE A 732 -2.15 -3.35 -12.76
C ILE A 732 -2.36 -3.75 -14.23
N LEU A 733 -1.55 -3.22 -15.15
CA LEU A 733 -1.59 -3.62 -16.56
C LEU A 733 -1.18 -5.08 -16.79
N ALA A 734 -0.41 -5.66 -15.87
CA ALA A 734 0.05 -7.04 -15.91
C ALA A 734 -0.94 -8.04 -15.28
N GLN A 735 -2.07 -7.59 -14.74
CA GLN A 735 -3.13 -8.50 -14.30
C GLN A 735 -3.78 -9.18 -15.51
N PRO A 736 -4.33 -10.41 -15.36
CA PRO A 736 -4.98 -11.14 -16.44
C PRO A 736 -6.08 -10.30 -17.10
N CYS A 737 -6.21 -10.44 -18.41
CA CYS A 737 -7.29 -9.80 -19.17
C CYS A 737 -8.67 -10.11 -18.55
N ASN A 738 -9.54 -9.11 -18.47
CA ASN A 738 -10.90 -9.17 -17.87
C ASN A 738 -10.99 -9.31 -16.34
N SER A 739 -9.88 -9.49 -15.60
CA SER A 739 -9.91 -9.63 -14.12
C SER A 739 -10.29 -8.36 -13.35
N ILE A 740 -10.12 -7.19 -13.96
CA ILE A 740 -10.33 -5.88 -13.30
C ILE A 740 -11.73 -5.35 -13.58
N GLY A 741 -12.11 -5.21 -14.86
CA GLY A 741 -13.46 -4.76 -15.24
C GLY A 741 -13.89 -3.41 -14.62
N GLY A 742 -12.94 -2.51 -14.33
CA GLY A 742 -13.16 -1.24 -13.63
C GLY A 742 -13.24 -1.32 -12.10
N ARG A 743 -13.00 -2.49 -11.51
CA ARG A 743 -13.10 -2.71 -10.06
C ARG A 743 -11.81 -3.33 -9.55
N ILE A 744 -11.21 -2.69 -8.55
CA ILE A 744 -10.03 -3.25 -7.89
C ILE A 744 -10.03 -2.83 -6.44
N LYS A 745 -9.57 -3.74 -5.57
CA LYS A 745 -9.29 -3.40 -4.18
C LYS A 745 -7.85 -3.80 -3.87
N ILE A 746 -7.08 -2.88 -3.29
CA ILE A 746 -5.64 -3.04 -3.11
C ILE A 746 -5.31 -2.77 -1.65
N THR A 747 -4.59 -3.68 -1.00
CA THR A 747 -4.00 -3.42 0.30
C THR A 747 -2.79 -2.47 0.15
N GLU A 748 -2.89 -1.28 0.75
CA GLU A 748 -1.78 -0.36 0.91
C GLU A 748 -1.00 -0.72 2.17
N GLN A 749 0.25 -1.16 1.98
CA GLN A 749 1.08 -1.61 3.09
C GLN A 749 1.61 -0.40 3.88
N GLY A 750 1.62 -0.49 5.21
CA GLY A 750 2.01 0.63 6.06
C GLY A 750 3.42 1.14 5.75
N GLU A 751 4.35 0.26 5.35
CA GLU A 751 5.73 0.61 4.99
C GLU A 751 5.87 1.47 3.72
N VAL A 752 4.86 1.49 2.83
CA VAL A 752 4.87 2.32 1.61
C VAL A 752 4.04 3.60 1.74
N LEU A 753 3.24 3.75 2.80
CA LEU A 753 2.35 4.91 2.95
C LEU A 753 3.12 6.22 2.94
N ALA A 754 4.29 6.26 3.59
CA ALA A 754 5.11 7.46 3.61
C ALA A 754 5.60 7.88 2.21
N SER A 755 5.99 6.93 1.37
CA SER A 755 6.42 7.23 0.00
C SER A 755 5.28 7.63 -0.95
N LYS A 756 4.04 7.25 -0.64
CA LYS A 756 2.88 7.48 -1.51
C LYS A 756 2.00 8.65 -1.06
N TYR A 757 1.90 8.91 0.24
CA TYR A 757 0.84 9.76 0.80
C TYR A 757 1.33 10.85 1.76
N THR A 758 2.64 11.01 1.96
CA THR A 758 3.19 12.06 2.87
C THR A 758 2.99 13.47 2.34
N LEU A 759 3.01 13.64 1.02
CA LEU A 759 2.84 14.92 0.33
C LEU A 759 1.64 14.85 -0.63
N ALA A 760 0.94 15.97 -0.80
CA ALA A 760 -0.26 16.03 -1.64
C ALA A 760 -0.01 15.67 -3.10
N ASP A 761 1.14 16.07 -3.65
CA ASP A 761 1.47 15.80 -5.05
C ASP A 761 1.87 14.33 -5.28
N LEU A 762 2.52 13.70 -4.30
CA LEU A 762 2.78 12.24 -4.34
C LEU A 762 1.46 11.46 -4.28
N ALA A 763 0.57 11.87 -3.38
CA ALA A 763 -0.73 11.24 -3.20
C ALA A 763 -1.57 11.34 -4.48
N ILE A 764 -1.69 12.53 -5.08
CA ILE A 764 -2.50 12.71 -6.28
C ILE A 764 -1.93 11.92 -7.46
N TYR A 765 -0.61 11.91 -7.62
CA TYR A 765 0.06 11.16 -8.68
C TYR A 765 -0.14 9.66 -8.54
N ASN A 766 0.02 9.11 -7.33
CA ASN A 766 -0.19 7.68 -7.07
C ASN A 766 -1.64 7.28 -7.36
N LEU A 767 -2.61 8.06 -6.88
CA LEU A 767 -4.03 7.80 -7.09
C LEU A 767 -4.44 7.92 -8.56
N GLU A 768 -3.93 8.92 -9.26
CA GLU A 768 -4.15 9.12 -10.69
C GLU A 768 -3.54 7.97 -11.50
N SER A 769 -2.32 7.56 -11.18
CA SER A 769 -1.63 6.44 -11.83
C SER A 769 -2.40 5.13 -11.67
N ILE A 770 -2.85 4.81 -10.45
CA ILE A 770 -3.67 3.62 -10.19
C ILE A 770 -4.98 3.70 -11.00
N SER A 771 -5.65 4.85 -10.98
CA SER A 771 -6.91 5.05 -11.69
C SER A 771 -6.77 4.91 -13.20
N ALA A 772 -5.72 5.50 -13.77
CA ALA A 772 -5.43 5.40 -15.18
C ALA A 772 -5.09 3.96 -15.60
N ALA A 773 -4.32 3.24 -14.77
CA ALA A 773 -4.00 1.83 -15.01
C ALA A 773 -5.25 0.95 -15.01
N VAL A 774 -6.15 1.15 -14.06
CA VAL A 774 -7.42 0.40 -13.96
C VAL A 774 -8.27 0.63 -15.20
N ILE A 775 -8.41 1.89 -15.64
CA ILE A 775 -9.18 2.22 -16.84
C ILE A 775 -8.52 1.58 -18.08
N GLN A 776 -7.21 1.72 -18.21
CA GLN A 776 -6.48 1.18 -19.35
C GLN A 776 -6.52 -0.35 -19.41
N ALA A 777 -6.22 -1.04 -18.32
CA ALA A 777 -6.25 -2.51 -18.24
C ALA A 777 -7.65 -3.06 -18.54
N SER A 778 -8.70 -2.30 -18.19
CA SER A 778 -10.08 -2.68 -18.45
C SER A 778 -10.54 -2.47 -19.90
N LEU A 779 -9.85 -1.63 -20.68
CA LEU A 779 -10.23 -1.30 -22.07
C LEU A 779 -9.28 -1.86 -23.13
N LEU A 780 -7.98 -1.94 -22.82
CA LEU A 780 -6.90 -2.25 -23.77
C LEU A 780 -6.20 -3.57 -23.47
N GLY A 781 -6.95 -4.60 -23.06
CA GLY A 781 -6.40 -5.93 -22.76
C GLY A 781 -5.51 -6.48 -23.89
N THR A 782 -4.48 -7.24 -23.53
CA THR A 782 -3.44 -7.67 -24.49
C THR A 782 -3.69 -9.04 -25.12
N GLY A 783 -4.56 -9.86 -24.53
CA GLY A 783 -4.94 -11.20 -25.04
C GLY A 783 -3.85 -12.28 -24.92
N PHE A 784 -2.63 -11.94 -24.47
CA PHE A 784 -1.53 -12.88 -24.35
C PHE A 784 -1.76 -13.96 -23.28
N ASP A 785 -2.56 -13.66 -22.25
CA ASP A 785 -2.86 -14.59 -21.15
C ASP A 785 -3.69 -15.82 -21.61
N ASP A 786 -4.26 -15.78 -22.81
CA ASP A 786 -5.06 -16.86 -23.40
C ASP A 786 -4.26 -17.83 -24.28
N ILE A 787 -2.96 -17.57 -24.48
CA ILE A 787 -2.10 -18.41 -25.30
C ILE A 787 -1.69 -19.66 -24.51
N GLN A 788 -2.35 -20.79 -24.78
CA GLN A 788 -2.15 -22.05 -24.05
C GLN A 788 -0.69 -22.54 -24.02
N PRO A 789 0.08 -22.55 -25.13
CA PRO A 789 1.48 -22.95 -25.08
C PRO A 789 2.34 -22.11 -24.13
N TRP A 790 2.03 -20.83 -23.95
CA TRP A 790 2.78 -19.96 -23.03
C TRP A 790 2.45 -20.30 -21.58
N ASN A 791 1.18 -20.63 -21.32
CA ASN A 791 0.73 -21.07 -20.01
C ASN A 791 1.35 -22.42 -19.61
N GLU A 792 1.51 -23.35 -20.57
CA GLU A 792 2.19 -24.64 -20.35
C GLU A 792 3.67 -24.46 -19.97
N ILE A 793 4.38 -23.57 -20.69
CA ILE A 793 5.78 -23.24 -20.36
C ILE A 793 5.88 -22.60 -18.97
N MET A 794 4.97 -21.68 -18.64
CA MET A 794 4.96 -21.06 -17.32
C MET A 794 4.62 -22.06 -16.20
N GLU A 795 3.76 -23.04 -16.47
CA GLU A 795 3.46 -24.13 -15.52
C GLU A 795 4.72 -24.94 -15.21
N GLU A 796 5.49 -25.28 -16.23
CA GLU A 796 6.74 -26.01 -16.10
C GLU A 796 7.80 -25.20 -15.33
N LEU A 797 8.00 -23.93 -15.67
CA LEU A 797 8.91 -23.03 -14.95
C LEU A 797 8.50 -22.88 -13.48
N SER A 798 7.21 -22.71 -13.22
CA SER A 798 6.64 -22.63 -11.87
C SER A 798 6.93 -23.89 -11.06
N ALA A 799 6.69 -25.08 -11.62
CA ALA A 799 6.91 -26.35 -10.94
C ALA A 799 8.39 -26.58 -10.61
N ARG A 800 9.30 -26.33 -11.56
CA ARG A 800 10.75 -26.43 -11.36
C ARG A 800 11.25 -25.48 -10.28
N SER A 801 10.76 -24.23 -10.32
CA SER A 801 11.10 -23.21 -9.32
C SER A 801 10.61 -23.58 -7.92
N ARG A 802 9.36 -24.06 -7.80
CA ARG A 802 8.77 -24.50 -6.52
C ARG A 802 9.57 -25.65 -5.92
N SER A 803 9.95 -26.65 -6.72
CA SER A 803 10.75 -27.78 -6.23
C SER A 803 12.07 -27.29 -5.65
N HIS A 804 12.84 -26.51 -6.42
CA HIS A 804 14.15 -26.03 -5.98
C HIS A 804 14.07 -25.12 -4.74
N TYR A 805 13.05 -24.26 -4.67
CA TYR A 805 12.80 -23.45 -3.48
C TYR A 805 12.51 -24.31 -2.25
N ARG A 806 11.63 -25.30 -2.38
CA ARG A 806 11.26 -26.17 -1.25
C ARG A 806 12.42 -27.06 -0.80
N ASP A 807 13.25 -27.52 -1.74
CA ASP A 807 14.44 -28.29 -1.44
C ASP A 807 15.36 -27.52 -0.48
N LEU A 808 15.58 -26.21 -0.70
CA LEU A 808 16.37 -25.37 0.22
C LEU A 808 15.65 -25.12 1.55
N ILE A 809 14.37 -24.75 1.52
CA ILE A 809 13.69 -24.17 2.70
C ILE A 809 13.14 -25.23 3.65
N TYR A 810 12.61 -26.34 3.11
CA TYR A 810 11.91 -27.37 3.88
C TYR A 810 12.71 -28.67 4.00
N GLU A 811 13.50 -29.02 2.98
CA GLU A 811 14.20 -30.31 2.94
C GLU A 811 15.67 -30.21 3.41
N GLN A 812 16.32 -29.04 3.35
CA GLN A 812 17.68 -28.89 3.91
C GLN A 812 17.66 -28.91 5.45
N PRO A 813 18.32 -29.88 6.10
CA PRO A 813 18.25 -30.06 7.55
C PRO A 813 18.89 -28.91 8.33
N ASP A 814 19.93 -28.28 7.76
CA ASP A 814 20.69 -27.20 8.41
C ASP A 814 20.03 -25.82 8.25
N PHE A 815 19.01 -25.69 7.38
CA PHE A 815 18.45 -24.39 6.99
C PHE A 815 17.80 -23.62 8.15
N ILE A 816 17.05 -24.30 9.03
CA ILE A 816 16.37 -23.64 10.15
C ILE A 816 17.39 -23.06 11.13
N GLU A 817 18.49 -23.78 11.38
CA GLU A 817 19.54 -23.30 12.27
C GLU A 817 20.35 -22.17 11.61
N PHE A 818 20.64 -22.30 10.32
CA PHE A 818 21.23 -21.22 9.51
C PHE A 818 20.38 -19.95 9.58
N PHE A 819 19.07 -20.05 9.37
CA PHE A 819 18.16 -18.90 9.45
C PHE A 819 18.18 -18.23 10.82
N HIS A 820 18.14 -19.01 11.91
CA HIS A 820 18.15 -18.46 13.27
C HIS A 820 19.48 -17.81 13.65
N GLN A 821 20.62 -18.38 13.22
CA GLN A 821 21.93 -17.87 13.58
C GLN A 821 22.39 -16.73 12.66
N VAL A 822 22.08 -16.78 11.37
CA VAL A 822 22.59 -15.79 10.40
C VAL A 822 21.70 -14.55 10.35
N THR A 823 20.40 -14.67 10.65
CA THR A 823 19.47 -13.53 10.63
C THR A 823 19.17 -12.96 12.01
N PRO A 824 18.73 -11.69 12.13
CA PRO A 824 18.34 -11.10 13.40
C PRO A 824 16.90 -11.48 13.82
N ILE A 825 16.39 -12.67 13.45
CA ILE A 825 14.98 -13.04 13.71
C ILE A 825 14.63 -13.05 15.19
N ASP A 826 15.55 -13.52 16.05
CA ASP A 826 15.32 -13.60 17.48
C ASP A 826 15.28 -12.19 18.10
N GLU A 827 16.09 -11.27 17.62
CA GLU A 827 16.07 -9.86 18.00
C GLU A 827 14.84 -9.12 17.44
N ILE A 828 14.43 -9.42 16.20
CA ILE A 828 13.21 -8.88 15.59
C ILE A 828 11.98 -9.30 16.40
N SER A 829 11.94 -10.52 16.91
CA SER A 829 10.83 -10.99 17.74
C SER A 829 10.73 -10.29 19.10
N GLN A 830 11.83 -9.72 19.59
CA GLN A 830 11.91 -8.94 20.83
C GLN A 830 11.60 -7.46 20.62
N LEU A 831 11.61 -6.99 19.37
CA LEU A 831 11.25 -5.62 19.07
C LEU A 831 9.78 -5.37 19.43
N GLN A 832 9.54 -4.22 20.05
CA GLN A 832 8.20 -3.70 20.34
C GLN A 832 7.62 -2.96 19.12
N ILE A 833 7.64 -3.57 17.92
CA ILE A 833 7.43 -2.82 16.67
C ILE A 833 5.98 -2.57 16.29
N SER A 834 5.09 -3.48 16.65
CA SER A 834 3.68 -3.40 16.31
C SER A 834 2.84 -3.95 17.45
N SER A 835 1.56 -3.64 17.44
CA SER A 835 0.59 -4.25 18.36
C SER A 835 0.58 -5.79 18.26
N ARG A 836 0.92 -6.35 17.08
CA ARG A 836 0.85 -7.79 16.76
C ARG A 836 2.05 -8.62 17.25
N PRO A 837 1.84 -9.87 17.72
CA PRO A 837 2.92 -10.83 17.94
C PRO A 837 3.60 -11.32 16.66
N ALA A 838 4.88 -11.69 16.74
CA ALA A 838 5.68 -12.19 15.61
C ALA A 838 5.37 -13.66 15.20
N ARG A 839 4.78 -14.46 16.10
CA ARG A 839 4.44 -15.88 15.88
C ARG A 839 2.97 -16.15 16.22
N ARG A 840 2.37 -17.14 15.55
CA ARG A 840 0.97 -17.56 15.78
C ARG A 840 0.77 -18.35 17.09
N SER A 841 1.80 -19.06 17.57
CA SER A 841 1.77 -19.83 18.83
C SER A 841 3.11 -19.69 19.58
N SER A 842 3.08 -19.82 20.91
CA SER A 842 4.25 -19.76 21.80
C SER A 842 5.10 -21.05 21.82
N GLY A 843 4.78 -22.03 20.96
CA GLY A 843 5.47 -23.32 20.83
C GLY A 843 6.71 -23.35 19.91
N LYS A 844 7.17 -24.57 19.59
CA LYS A 844 8.44 -24.94 18.89
C LYS A 844 8.88 -23.99 17.76
N LYS A 845 10.20 -23.87 17.55
CA LYS A 845 10.87 -23.12 16.47
C LYS A 845 10.64 -23.75 15.08
N GLU A 846 9.39 -23.84 14.64
CA GLU A 846 9.01 -24.38 13.32
C GLU A 846 8.66 -23.23 12.36
N LEU A 847 9.07 -23.36 11.09
CA LEU A 847 8.87 -22.35 10.04
C LEU A 847 7.38 -22.15 9.68
N SER A 848 6.55 -23.18 9.88
CA SER A 848 5.09 -23.14 9.70
C SER A 848 4.42 -22.10 10.61
N ASN A 849 4.96 -21.90 11.81
CA ASN A 849 4.45 -20.95 12.82
C ASN A 849 4.96 -19.52 12.62
N LEU A 850 5.95 -19.33 11.72
CA LEU A 850 6.49 -18.02 11.37
C LEU A 850 5.62 -17.34 10.32
N ARG A 851 5.24 -16.09 10.60
CA ARG A 851 4.47 -15.26 9.67
C ARG A 851 5.34 -14.73 8.53
N ALA A 852 4.71 -14.38 7.41
CA ALA A 852 5.40 -13.88 6.21
C ALA A 852 6.21 -12.59 6.44
N ILE A 853 5.76 -11.68 7.34
CA ILE A 853 6.44 -10.41 7.61
C ILE A 853 7.82 -10.64 8.27
N PRO A 854 7.92 -11.30 9.46
CA PRO A 854 9.23 -11.63 10.03
C PRO A 854 10.14 -12.43 9.08
N TRP A 855 9.55 -13.32 8.27
CA TRP A 855 10.27 -14.10 7.28
C TRP A 855 11.00 -13.21 6.24
N VAL A 856 10.25 -12.38 5.51
CA VAL A 856 10.82 -11.48 4.49
C VAL A 856 11.74 -10.42 5.14
N PHE A 857 11.37 -9.94 6.33
CA PHE A 857 12.10 -8.89 7.02
C PHE A 857 13.49 -9.35 7.47
N SER A 858 13.60 -10.57 8.03
CA SER A 858 14.88 -11.14 8.42
C SER A 858 15.87 -11.25 7.26
N TRP A 859 15.42 -11.75 6.10
CA TRP A 859 16.27 -11.87 4.91
C TRP A 859 16.62 -10.54 4.25
N THR A 860 15.79 -9.51 4.48
CA THR A 860 16.06 -8.15 4.03
C THR A 860 17.21 -7.52 4.82
N GLN A 861 17.26 -7.75 6.14
CA GLN A 861 18.32 -7.24 7.02
C GLN A 861 19.69 -7.78 6.63
N THR A 862 19.76 -9.09 6.34
CA THR A 862 21.00 -9.80 5.99
C THR A 862 21.38 -9.70 4.51
N ARG A 863 20.67 -8.92 3.71
CA ARG A 863 20.94 -8.69 2.27
C ARG A 863 20.90 -9.92 1.35
N PHE A 864 20.33 -11.03 1.82
CA PHE A 864 20.06 -12.22 1.02
C PHE A 864 18.81 -12.07 0.13
N LEU A 865 17.72 -11.52 0.69
CA LEU A 865 16.40 -11.38 0.03
C LEU A 865 15.89 -12.67 -0.64
N LEU A 866 16.25 -13.83 -0.09
CA LEU A 866 15.92 -15.17 -0.62
C LEU A 866 14.47 -15.36 -1.10
N PRO A 867 13.43 -14.89 -0.37
CA PRO A 867 12.04 -15.17 -0.74
C PRO A 867 11.60 -14.62 -2.10
N SER A 868 12.40 -13.75 -2.72
CA SER A 868 11.95 -12.96 -3.87
C SER A 868 12.56 -13.38 -5.21
N TRP A 869 13.55 -14.28 -5.19
CA TRP A 869 14.29 -14.66 -6.40
C TRP A 869 14.79 -16.11 -6.40
N TYR A 870 14.95 -16.75 -5.24
CA TYR A 870 15.54 -18.08 -5.16
C TYR A 870 14.69 -19.12 -5.91
N GLY A 871 15.33 -19.93 -6.75
CA GLY A 871 14.69 -20.94 -7.61
C GLY A 871 14.27 -20.44 -8.99
N VAL A 872 14.40 -19.14 -9.29
CA VAL A 872 14.12 -18.61 -10.64
C VAL A 872 15.22 -19.00 -11.62
N GLY A 873 16.50 -18.86 -11.23
CA GLY A 873 17.65 -19.17 -12.08
C GLY A 873 17.68 -20.64 -12.48
N THR A 874 17.54 -21.54 -11.51
CA THR A 874 17.49 -22.99 -11.77
C THR A 874 16.33 -23.38 -12.69
N ALA A 875 15.15 -22.77 -12.52
CA ALA A 875 14.00 -23.05 -13.39
C ALA A 875 14.25 -22.61 -14.84
N LEU A 876 14.75 -21.38 -15.03
CA LEU A 876 15.09 -20.84 -16.35
C LEU A 876 16.21 -21.64 -17.00
N GLN A 877 17.28 -21.97 -16.27
CA GLN A 877 18.41 -22.75 -16.80
C GLN A 877 17.96 -24.15 -17.23
N SER A 878 17.14 -24.81 -16.42
CA SER A 878 16.63 -26.15 -16.74
C SER A 878 15.81 -26.13 -18.02
N PHE A 879 14.97 -25.11 -18.22
CA PHE A 879 14.22 -24.93 -19.46
C PHE A 879 15.13 -24.66 -20.65
N LEU A 880 16.15 -23.80 -20.48
CA LEU A 880 17.12 -23.52 -21.54
C LEU A 880 17.96 -24.74 -21.93
N ASN A 881 18.26 -25.66 -21.01
CA ASN A 881 19.09 -26.84 -21.29
C ASN A 881 18.46 -27.79 -22.33
N GLU A 882 17.14 -27.75 -22.52
CA GLU A 882 16.44 -28.56 -23.52
C GLU A 882 16.71 -28.06 -24.94
N GLN A 883 16.51 -26.75 -25.16
CA GLN A 883 16.74 -26.08 -26.45
C GLN A 883 17.27 -24.65 -26.24
N PRO A 884 18.59 -24.47 -26.09
CA PRO A 884 19.16 -23.21 -25.60
C PRO A 884 18.83 -21.97 -26.46
N GLU A 885 18.99 -22.07 -27.78
CA GLU A 885 18.78 -20.92 -28.67
C GLU A 885 17.31 -20.57 -28.86
N GLU A 886 16.45 -21.57 -29.04
CA GLU A 886 15.02 -21.36 -29.29
C GLU A 886 14.31 -20.88 -28.03
N HIS A 887 14.57 -21.51 -26.89
CA HIS A 887 13.98 -21.12 -25.62
C HIS A 887 14.45 -19.74 -25.17
N MET A 888 15.71 -19.36 -25.41
CA MET A 888 16.18 -18.00 -25.11
C MET A 888 15.46 -16.93 -25.94
N LYS A 889 15.24 -17.19 -27.25
CA LYS A 889 14.45 -16.29 -28.11
C LYS A 889 13.01 -16.17 -27.60
N LEU A 890 12.42 -17.27 -27.13
CA LEU A 890 11.07 -17.30 -26.60
C LEU A 890 10.94 -16.52 -25.28
N LEU A 891 11.84 -16.70 -24.33
CA LEU A 891 11.85 -15.95 -23.06
C LEU A 891 12.02 -14.45 -23.29
N ARG A 892 12.87 -14.06 -24.24
CA ARG A 892 13.01 -12.67 -24.70
C ARG A 892 11.72 -12.14 -25.30
N TYR A 893 11.03 -12.95 -26.11
CA TYR A 893 9.74 -12.59 -26.67
C TYR A 893 8.67 -12.41 -25.59
N PHE A 894 8.63 -13.29 -24.58
CA PHE A 894 7.74 -13.14 -23.41
C PHE A 894 8.02 -11.83 -22.68
N TYR A 895 9.29 -11.51 -22.41
CA TYR A 895 9.66 -10.26 -21.74
C TYR A 895 9.23 -9.01 -22.53
N PHE A 896 9.28 -9.06 -23.85
CA PHE A 896 8.90 -7.92 -24.70
C PHE A 896 7.38 -7.78 -24.87
N LYS A 897 6.64 -8.89 -25.01
CA LYS A 897 5.22 -8.86 -25.38
C LYS A 897 4.25 -9.14 -24.24
N TRP A 898 4.62 -9.99 -23.29
CA TRP A 898 3.71 -10.46 -22.24
C TRP A 898 3.88 -9.63 -20.96
N PRO A 899 2.91 -8.77 -20.59
CA PRO A 899 3.07 -7.89 -19.43
C PRO A 899 3.29 -8.64 -18.11
N PHE A 900 2.65 -9.79 -17.94
CA PHE A 900 2.85 -10.64 -16.76
C PHE A 900 4.30 -11.12 -16.64
N PHE A 901 4.85 -11.73 -17.69
CA PHE A 901 6.23 -12.23 -17.67
C PHE A 901 7.24 -11.10 -17.49
N LYS A 902 7.04 -9.98 -18.20
CA LYS A 902 7.86 -8.76 -18.02
C LYS A 902 7.87 -8.32 -16.55
N MET A 903 6.69 -8.23 -15.92
CA MET A 903 6.55 -7.82 -14.52
C MET A 903 7.27 -8.79 -13.57
N VAL A 904 7.14 -10.11 -13.78
CA VAL A 904 7.82 -11.12 -12.96
C VAL A 904 9.34 -10.95 -13.05
N ILE A 905 9.90 -10.88 -14.26
CA ILE A 905 11.36 -10.75 -14.45
C ILE A 905 11.88 -9.40 -13.96
N SER A 906 11.19 -8.30 -14.23
CA SER A 906 11.59 -6.97 -13.75
C SER A 906 11.61 -6.90 -12.22
N LYS A 907 10.71 -7.60 -11.53
CA LYS A 907 10.73 -7.70 -10.06
C LYS A 907 11.91 -8.52 -9.53
N VAL A 908 12.23 -9.63 -10.19
CA VAL A 908 13.43 -10.41 -9.85
C VAL A 908 14.66 -9.53 -10.03
N GLU A 909 14.78 -8.84 -11.17
CA GLU A 909 15.88 -7.90 -11.45
C GLU A 909 16.02 -6.80 -10.38
N MET A 910 14.90 -6.15 -10.00
CA MET A 910 14.84 -5.14 -8.93
C MET A 910 15.26 -5.69 -7.57
N THR A 911 15.00 -6.97 -7.31
CA THR A 911 15.37 -7.57 -6.02
C THR A 911 16.84 -7.97 -6.01
N LEU A 912 17.33 -8.55 -7.11
CA LEU A 912 18.75 -8.90 -7.28
C LEU A 912 19.67 -7.67 -7.20
N SER A 913 19.20 -6.48 -7.61
CA SER A 913 19.97 -5.24 -7.50
C SER A 913 20.15 -4.77 -6.05
N LYS A 914 19.35 -5.30 -5.11
CA LYS A 914 19.42 -5.00 -3.68
C LYS A 914 20.15 -6.08 -2.88
N VAL A 915 20.40 -7.25 -3.48
CA VAL A 915 21.18 -8.33 -2.86
C VAL A 915 22.65 -7.92 -2.79
N ASP A 916 23.27 -8.20 -1.65
CA ASP A 916 24.69 -7.97 -1.41
C ASP A 916 25.25 -9.24 -0.75
N LEU A 917 25.87 -10.10 -1.56
CA LEU A 917 26.43 -11.36 -1.10
C LEU A 917 27.64 -11.19 -0.19
N GLN A 918 28.35 -10.06 -0.28
CA GLN A 918 29.51 -9.80 0.57
C GLN A 918 29.05 -9.52 2.00
N ILE A 919 28.06 -8.64 2.14
CA ILE A 919 27.42 -8.40 3.44
C ILE A 919 26.75 -9.69 3.94
N ALA A 920 26.03 -10.41 3.09
CA ALA A 920 25.41 -11.68 3.47
C ALA A 920 26.43 -12.69 4.01
N HIS A 921 27.58 -12.84 3.35
CA HIS A 921 28.68 -13.69 3.81
C HIS A 921 29.26 -13.23 5.14
N HIS A 922 29.38 -11.91 5.34
CA HIS A 922 29.84 -11.35 6.60
C HIS A 922 28.93 -11.74 7.79
N TYR A 923 27.60 -11.75 7.61
CA TYR A 923 26.68 -12.27 8.64
C TYR A 923 26.95 -13.75 8.93
N VAL A 924 27.19 -14.57 7.89
CA VAL A 924 27.49 -15.99 8.06
C VAL A 924 28.79 -16.18 8.84
N ARG A 925 29.88 -15.53 8.43
CA ARG A 925 31.21 -15.70 9.04
C ARG A 925 31.27 -15.26 10.50
N GLU A 926 30.58 -14.17 10.85
CA GLU A 926 30.72 -13.54 12.18
C GLU A 926 29.67 -13.97 13.20
N LEU A 927 28.48 -14.39 12.76
CA LEU A 927 27.38 -14.76 13.66
C LEU A 927 27.21 -16.27 13.83
N ALA A 928 27.72 -17.07 12.89
CA ALA A 928 27.71 -18.52 13.03
C ALA A 928 28.59 -18.96 14.21
N LYS A 929 28.14 -20.00 14.92
CA LYS A 929 29.00 -20.68 15.89
C LYS A 929 30.16 -21.37 15.18
N SER A 930 31.29 -21.51 15.88
CA SER A 930 32.49 -22.16 15.34
C SER A 930 32.27 -23.62 14.90
N GLU A 931 31.34 -24.33 15.53
CA GLU A 931 30.94 -25.70 15.15
C GLU A 931 30.13 -25.77 13.85
N ASP A 932 29.47 -24.66 13.48
CA ASP A 932 28.51 -24.60 12.37
C ASP A 932 29.08 -23.95 11.11
N GLN A 933 30.26 -23.36 11.23
CA GLN A 933 30.85 -22.53 10.19
C GLN A 933 31.02 -23.27 8.86
N ALA A 934 31.52 -24.51 8.88
CA ALA A 934 31.72 -25.29 7.65
C ALA A 934 30.40 -25.66 6.95
N ARG A 935 29.36 -26.02 7.70
CA ARG A 935 28.05 -26.36 7.13
C ARG A 935 27.31 -25.13 6.60
N PHE A 936 27.42 -24.00 7.30
CA PHE A 936 26.80 -22.75 6.86
C PHE A 936 27.52 -22.11 5.68
N GLU A 937 28.83 -22.29 5.55
CA GLU A 937 29.58 -21.89 4.36
C GLU A 937 29.08 -22.65 3.11
N ALA A 938 28.86 -23.96 3.22
CA ALA A 938 28.31 -24.76 2.11
C ALA A 938 26.90 -24.29 1.69
N LEU A 939 26.03 -23.95 2.66
CA LEU A 939 24.72 -23.37 2.37
C LEU A 939 24.82 -22.00 1.72
N PHE A 940 25.75 -21.14 2.19
CA PHE A 940 26.01 -19.86 1.57
C PHE A 940 26.43 -20.00 0.11
N GLU A 941 27.35 -20.92 -0.20
CA GLU A 941 27.81 -21.18 -1.58
C GLU A 941 26.69 -21.70 -2.48
N GLN A 942 25.80 -22.55 -1.96
CA GLN A 942 24.60 -22.99 -2.68
C GLN A 942 23.69 -21.79 -3.03
N ILE A 943 23.49 -20.87 -2.08
CA ILE A 943 22.68 -19.67 -2.30
C ILE A 943 23.36 -18.69 -3.28
N ALA A 944 24.67 -18.47 -3.12
CA ALA A 944 25.45 -17.58 -3.98
C ALA A 944 25.48 -18.07 -5.43
N SER A 945 25.59 -19.39 -5.64
CA SER A 945 25.55 -20.01 -6.97
C SER A 945 24.21 -19.75 -7.68
N GLU A 946 23.08 -19.92 -6.99
CA GLU A 946 21.75 -19.61 -7.54
C GLU A 946 21.59 -18.12 -7.81
N TYR A 947 22.18 -17.23 -6.99
CA TYR A 947 22.15 -15.78 -7.24
C TYR A 947 22.84 -15.42 -8.55
N HIS A 948 24.07 -15.90 -8.76
CA HIS A 948 24.83 -15.62 -9.98
C HIS A 948 24.13 -16.18 -11.22
N LEU A 949 23.62 -17.40 -11.13
CA LEU A 949 22.82 -18.02 -12.20
C LEU A 949 21.59 -17.17 -12.55
N THR A 950 20.81 -16.78 -11.54
CA THR A 950 19.60 -15.98 -11.75
C THR A 950 19.93 -14.62 -12.36
N ARG A 951 20.96 -13.93 -11.84
CA ARG A 951 21.42 -12.63 -12.34
C ARG A 951 21.80 -12.72 -13.83
N ASP A 952 22.63 -13.67 -14.19
CA ASP A 952 23.19 -13.76 -15.54
C ASP A 952 22.10 -14.09 -16.57
N LEU A 953 21.15 -14.97 -16.20
CA LEU A 953 20.00 -15.29 -17.04
C LEU A 953 19.04 -14.11 -17.18
N VAL A 954 18.75 -13.39 -16.10
CA VAL A 954 17.91 -12.19 -16.15
C VAL A 954 18.51 -11.14 -17.08
N LEU A 955 19.80 -10.83 -16.94
CA LEU A 955 20.50 -9.88 -17.83
C LEU A 955 20.47 -10.34 -19.30
N THR A 956 20.60 -11.65 -19.53
CA THR A 956 20.53 -12.21 -20.88
C THR A 956 19.14 -12.11 -21.49
N ILE A 957 18.08 -12.31 -20.68
CA ILE A 957 16.68 -12.19 -21.11
C ILE A 957 16.31 -10.73 -21.37
N THR A 958 16.72 -9.80 -20.51
CA THR A 958 16.40 -8.38 -20.67
C THR A 958 17.27 -7.68 -21.72
N GLY A 959 18.45 -8.23 -22.02
CA GLY A 959 19.45 -7.60 -22.88
C GLY A 959 20.22 -6.47 -22.18
N HIS A 960 20.11 -6.37 -20.85
CA HIS A 960 20.81 -5.37 -20.04
C HIS A 960 22.27 -5.79 -19.80
N LYS A 961 23.16 -4.82 -19.58
CA LYS A 961 24.55 -5.07 -19.19
C LYS A 961 24.72 -5.08 -17.68
N ARG A 962 23.94 -4.25 -16.98
CA ARG A 962 23.87 -4.17 -15.54
C ARG A 962 22.41 -4.24 -15.11
N LEU A 963 22.19 -4.73 -13.88
CA LEU A 963 20.85 -4.77 -13.29
C LEU A 963 20.27 -3.36 -13.30
N LEU A 964 18.99 -3.25 -13.67
CA LEU A 964 18.23 -1.99 -13.76
C LEU A 964 18.67 -1.02 -14.87
N ASP A 965 19.38 -1.45 -15.91
CA ASP A 965 19.64 -0.58 -17.07
C ASP A 965 18.32 -0.09 -17.74
N GLY A 966 17.23 -0.83 -17.58
CA GLY A 966 15.88 -0.45 -18.01
C GLY A 966 15.21 0.62 -17.12
N ASP A 967 15.73 0.90 -15.92
CA ASP A 967 15.24 1.92 -14.99
C ASP A 967 16.41 2.67 -14.30
N PRO A 968 17.00 3.67 -14.98
CA PRO A 968 18.17 4.39 -14.48
C PRO A 968 17.88 5.23 -13.23
N VAL A 969 16.62 5.61 -12.97
CA VAL A 969 16.22 6.36 -11.77
C VAL A 969 16.31 5.44 -10.57
N LEU A 970 15.70 4.25 -10.66
CA LEU A 970 15.78 3.25 -9.61
C LEU A 970 17.22 2.76 -9.41
N GLN A 971 17.97 2.56 -10.49
CA GLN A 971 19.39 2.18 -10.43
C GLN A 971 20.21 3.18 -9.61
N ARG A 972 20.08 4.48 -9.90
CA ARG A 972 20.73 5.55 -9.14
C ARG A 972 20.29 5.56 -7.68
N SER A 973 18.99 5.41 -7.44
CA SER A 973 18.47 5.41 -6.07
C SER A 973 19.04 4.26 -5.25
N VAL A 974 19.13 3.05 -5.82
CA VAL A 974 19.77 1.91 -5.15
C VAL A 974 21.25 2.21 -4.84
N GLN A 975 22.00 2.78 -5.79
CA GLN A 975 23.41 3.14 -5.61
C GLN A 975 23.62 4.18 -4.50
N LEU A 976 22.85 5.27 -4.49
CA LEU A 976 22.94 6.30 -3.46
C LEU A 976 22.70 5.73 -2.06
N ARG A 977 21.77 4.77 -1.93
CA ARG A 977 21.42 4.17 -0.66
C ARG A 977 22.49 3.19 -0.16
N ASN A 978 23.14 2.45 -1.04
CA ASN A 978 24.19 1.49 -0.65
C ASN A 978 25.33 2.15 0.14
N GLY A 979 25.66 3.42 -0.15
CA GLY A 979 26.66 4.18 0.60
C GLY A 979 26.34 4.38 2.10
N THR A 980 25.10 4.14 2.53
CA THR A 980 24.69 4.21 3.94
C THR A 980 24.28 2.85 4.52
N ILE A 981 23.66 1.99 3.71
CA ILE A 981 23.15 0.70 4.18
C ILE A 981 24.30 -0.29 4.44
N VAL A 982 25.36 -0.28 3.62
CA VAL A 982 26.51 -1.18 3.79
C VAL A 982 27.21 -0.93 5.14
N PRO A 983 27.59 0.33 5.50
CA PRO A 983 28.10 0.62 6.85
C PRO A 983 27.16 0.19 7.99
N LEU A 984 25.85 0.41 7.82
CA LEU A 984 24.84 -0.01 8.80
C LEU A 984 24.80 -1.53 8.98
N GLY A 985 24.96 -2.30 7.89
CA GLY A 985 25.04 -3.76 7.93
C GLY A 985 26.24 -4.25 8.74
N LEU A 986 27.42 -3.67 8.51
CA LEU A 986 28.64 -4.00 9.27
C LEU A 986 28.49 -3.66 10.76
N LEU A 987 27.92 -2.49 11.07
CA LEU A 987 27.61 -2.10 12.45
C LEU A 987 26.60 -3.06 13.09
N GLN A 988 25.57 -3.50 12.34
CA GLN A 988 24.59 -4.47 12.83
C GLN A 988 25.25 -5.80 13.22
N VAL A 989 26.11 -6.37 12.37
CA VAL A 989 26.82 -7.62 12.68
C VAL A 989 27.64 -7.49 13.96
N SER A 990 28.44 -6.42 14.09
CA SER A 990 29.23 -6.16 15.30
C SER A 990 28.37 -6.06 16.57
N LEU A 991 27.24 -5.34 16.50
CA LEU A 991 26.33 -5.17 17.63
C LEU A 991 25.59 -6.48 18.00
N LEU A 992 25.15 -7.26 17.00
CA LEU A 992 24.52 -8.58 17.21
C LEU A 992 25.50 -9.58 17.82
N LYS A 993 26.74 -9.63 17.31
CA LYS A 993 27.83 -10.47 17.84
C LYS A 993 28.06 -10.18 19.33
N ARG A 994 28.20 -8.89 19.69
CA ARG A 994 28.35 -8.44 21.09
C ARG A 994 27.13 -8.82 21.96
N LEU A 995 25.91 -8.64 21.45
CA LEU A 995 24.67 -8.95 22.17
C LEU A 995 24.52 -10.47 22.46
N ARG A 996 24.84 -11.32 21.48
CA ARG A 996 24.74 -12.77 21.59
C ARG A 996 25.83 -13.35 22.50
N GLN A 997 27.05 -12.82 22.43
CA GLN A 997 28.13 -13.18 23.36
C GLN A 997 27.77 -12.80 24.81
N HIS A 998 27.18 -11.62 25.05
CA HIS A 998 26.73 -11.22 26.38
C HIS A 998 25.68 -12.18 26.98
N SER A 999 24.79 -12.73 26.15
CA SER A 999 23.78 -13.69 26.61
C SER A 999 24.41 -15.04 27.00
N THR A 1000 25.49 -15.43 26.32
CA THR A 1000 26.21 -16.70 26.56
C THR A 1000 27.13 -16.64 27.78
N SER A 1001 27.74 -15.48 28.06
CA SER A 1001 28.70 -15.28 29.16
C SER A 1001 28.07 -14.95 30.52
N SER A 1002 26.73 -15.00 30.64
CA SER A 1002 26.01 -14.66 31.87
C SER A 1002 26.02 -15.80 32.91
N VAL A 1003 27.20 -16.09 33.47
CA VAL A 1003 27.33 -16.89 34.71
C VAL A 1003 26.86 -16.01 35.88
N PRO A 1004 26.02 -16.51 36.82
CA PRO A 1004 25.59 -15.71 37.97
C PRO A 1004 26.79 -15.30 38.83
N GLY A 1005 27.06 -13.99 38.92
CA GLY A 1005 28.02 -13.43 39.88
C GLY A 1005 29.24 -12.69 39.32
N VAL A 1006 29.46 -12.63 38.00
CA VAL A 1006 30.57 -11.84 37.42
C VAL A 1006 30.09 -10.95 36.27
N ILE A 1007 30.08 -9.64 36.49
CA ILE A 1007 29.74 -8.63 35.47
C ILE A 1007 31.00 -8.40 34.61
N HIS A 1008 31.10 -9.08 33.47
CA HIS A 1008 32.22 -8.90 32.52
C HIS A 1008 31.95 -7.90 31.39
N SER A 1009 30.81 -7.18 31.39
CA SER A 1009 30.44 -6.22 30.34
C SER A 1009 30.35 -4.80 30.90
N ARG A 1010 30.97 -3.82 30.21
CA ARG A 1010 30.80 -2.38 30.50
C ARG A 1010 29.39 -1.86 30.23
N TYR A 1011 28.57 -2.59 29.45
CA TYR A 1011 27.26 -2.15 28.98
C TYR A 1011 26.17 -3.15 29.32
N SER A 1012 24.95 -2.66 29.52
CA SER A 1012 23.79 -3.50 29.78
C SER A 1012 23.29 -4.21 28.51
N LYS A 1013 22.62 -5.35 28.67
CA LYS A 1013 21.93 -6.04 27.56
C LYS A 1013 20.91 -5.14 26.86
N ALA A 1014 20.27 -4.23 27.58
CA ALA A 1014 19.30 -3.29 27.04
C ALA A 1014 19.93 -2.27 26.09
N GLU A 1015 21.13 -1.76 26.39
CA GLU A 1015 21.86 -0.83 25.53
C GLU A 1015 22.34 -1.49 24.24
N LEU A 1016 22.88 -2.71 24.33
CA LEU A 1016 23.28 -3.51 23.16
C LEU A 1016 22.09 -3.83 22.26
N LEU A 1017 20.97 -4.23 22.86
CA LEU A 1017 19.73 -4.45 22.12
C LEU A 1017 19.33 -3.17 21.40
N ARG A 1018 19.23 -2.03 22.10
CA ARG A 1018 18.87 -0.73 21.50
C ARG A 1018 19.76 -0.37 20.31
N GLY A 1019 21.08 -0.59 20.41
CA GLY A 1019 22.00 -0.37 19.29
C GLY A 1019 21.66 -1.23 18.07
N ALA A 1020 21.42 -2.53 18.27
CA ALA A 1020 21.00 -3.43 17.18
C ALA A 1020 19.63 -3.04 16.61
N LEU A 1021 18.70 -2.56 17.43
CA LEU A 1021 17.38 -2.12 16.95
C LEU A 1021 17.46 -0.88 16.06
N LEU A 1022 18.37 0.05 16.35
CA LEU A 1022 18.61 1.24 15.51
C LEU A 1022 19.11 0.84 14.11
N THR A 1023 20.02 -0.13 14.02
CA THR A 1023 20.51 -0.61 12.71
C THR A 1023 19.41 -1.36 11.97
N ILE A 1024 18.59 -2.16 12.65
CA ILE A 1024 17.43 -2.83 12.04
C ILE A 1024 16.49 -1.81 11.39
N ASN A 1025 16.17 -0.72 12.11
CA ASN A 1025 15.34 0.36 11.60
C ASN A 1025 15.98 1.08 10.39
N GLY A 1026 17.28 1.39 10.47
CA GLY A 1026 18.03 2.03 9.41
C GLY A 1026 18.05 1.21 8.11
N ILE A 1027 18.37 -0.08 8.20
CA ILE A 1027 18.40 -0.99 7.04
C ILE A 1027 16.98 -1.18 6.47
N ALA A 1028 15.97 -1.33 7.31
CA ALA A 1028 14.58 -1.47 6.88
C ALA A 1028 14.12 -0.28 6.04
N ALA A 1029 14.36 0.94 6.53
CA ALA A 1029 14.06 2.15 5.79
C ALA A 1029 14.88 2.23 4.50
N GLY A 1030 16.15 1.82 4.56
CA GLY A 1030 17.09 1.59 3.45
C GLY A 1030 16.51 0.86 2.25
N MET A 1031 16.05 -0.34 2.55
CA MET A 1031 15.69 -1.36 1.58
C MET A 1031 14.29 -1.15 1.00
N ARG A 1032 13.41 -0.43 1.73
CA ARG A 1032 11.99 -0.26 1.43
C ARG A 1032 11.34 -1.63 1.17
N ASN A 1033 10.84 -1.85 -0.04
CA ASN A 1033 10.20 -3.10 -0.42
C ASN A 1033 11.16 -4.09 -1.11
N THR A 1034 11.06 -5.35 -0.72
CA THR A 1034 12.10 -6.35 -1.03
C THR A 1034 11.56 -7.71 -1.42
N GLY A 1035 10.24 -7.93 -1.48
CA GLY A 1035 9.71 -9.21 -1.96
C GLY A 1035 8.28 -9.16 -2.41
#